data_AF-A0A439D1D3-F1
#
_entry.id   AF-A0A439D1D3-F1
#
_cell.length_a   1.000
_cell.length_b   1.000
_cell.length_c   1.000
_cell.angle_alpha   90.00
_cell.angle_beta   90.00
_cell.angle_gamma   90.00
#
_symmetry.space_group_name_H-M   'P 1'
#
loop_
_entity.id
_entity.type
_entity.pdbx_description
1 polymer ?
#
loop_
_entity_poly.entity_id
_entity_poly.type
_entity_poly.pdbx_seq_one_letter_code
_entity_poly.pdbx_strand_id
1 'polypeptide(L)'
;MRHCSSKSAPHPLDPLTVDEVQIVSDILRNHLKCADKEIRFKVIDLAEPPKALTLQHLYHNGSAPDRKARVYYHLKSSQALLIAIVNLATKQVEKKFDAPDSQGPVDWDEFELVNKACNDHPEVKAELAKLKLPPNARVLNDPWAFGTDDANERRRLFQCYMYIALSEDDEANHYSLPIPLAPIFDAHTLELVELQKLPMGTGDEVDAETQPWDPVKPVEYSAGILGEDAFRKDLKPLQVLQPQGPSFQIFGRRVEWQKWSFTQGWTLREGPVLHDVQYDGRPLFYRVSMSEMTVPYGDPRTPYHRKQAFDLGDSGFGLTSNSLSLGCDCLGHIAYFSGVRVTGDGKPVVMPNVVCMHEIDDGIGWKHTNFRNHKSSVVRNRQLVIQCTATVANYEYILAFVLDQAANIHIEVRATGIVSTMPIRQGLHVPWGTVVAPGVLAVNHQHIFCARIDPILDGDSKNTIAYDECHPVVNEPDLDPYGCAFRVNTTPIERPGGYELDITKNRTFKIVNEARINPVSGKPHSYKLHPVPSQMLMMGPKTFNFQRGIFTSKAIWVTKYNDDELWASGEFTNQSREDTGLAIWANRDESVKNEDVVLWHSFGVTHVTRPEDFPVMPVEKFVMSLKPANFFEVNPSNDVPRPVGEMLRSAGIATTTTVPLAGKLVTTTTHVGLDLETGELVTSSIEEEFTAVFICLDAALRHAGVDEGVGGAHKITAYLLNPGDEPTMQQIFRDRYPGRSPAWATVVVPGIVVPEMHAEVQAEAIILAARDVEGFRGAKSTRDATYDLEIMSWGGRGVEHL
;
A
#
# COMPACT_ATOMS: atom_id res chain seq x y z
N MET A 1 32.19 19.15 -5.05
CA MET A 1 31.72 19.87 -3.85
C MET A 1 31.62 21.36 -4.14
N ARG A 2 30.41 21.86 -4.40
CA ARG A 2 30.03 23.27 -4.20
C ARG A 2 28.86 23.22 -3.24
N HIS A 3 29.05 23.70 -2.01
CA HIS A 3 27.95 23.90 -1.07
C HIS A 3 27.06 25.02 -1.62
N CYS A 4 25.90 24.66 -2.18
CA CYS A 4 24.85 25.61 -2.50
C CYS A 4 23.88 25.63 -1.32
N SER A 5 24.20 26.47 -0.33
CA SER A 5 23.34 26.80 0.82
C SER A 5 22.33 27.89 0.41
N SER A 6 21.60 27.71 -0.69
CA SER A 6 20.38 28.48 -0.94
C SER A 6 19.20 27.61 -0.54
N LYS A 7 18.52 27.93 0.56
CA LYS A 7 17.19 27.37 0.83
C LYS A 7 16.32 27.76 -0.38
N SER A 8 16.03 26.82 -1.27
CA SER A 8 15.06 27.02 -2.33
C SER A 8 13.72 27.37 -1.67
N ALA A 9 12.97 28.30 -2.27
CA ALA A 9 11.62 28.58 -1.81
C ALA A 9 10.81 27.26 -1.80
N PRO A 10 9.96 27.03 -0.77
CA PRO A 10 9.14 25.82 -0.71
C PRO A 10 8.21 25.74 -1.91
N HIS A 11 7.94 24.53 -2.39
CA HIS A 11 6.98 24.32 -3.46
C HIS A 11 5.58 24.75 -2.97
N PRO A 12 4.73 25.39 -3.81
CA PRO A 12 3.43 25.88 -3.34
C PRO A 12 2.52 24.80 -2.73
N LEU A 13 2.67 23.56 -3.19
CA LEU A 13 1.93 22.38 -2.72
C LEU A 13 2.69 21.56 -1.65
N ASP A 14 3.83 22.04 -1.14
CA ASP A 14 4.46 21.40 0.03
C ASP A 14 3.54 21.51 1.26
N PRO A 15 3.40 20.46 2.08
CA PRO A 15 2.69 20.53 3.36
C PRO A 15 3.23 21.65 4.24
N LEU A 16 2.41 22.13 5.17
CA LEU A 16 2.86 23.15 6.12
C LEU A 16 4.04 22.63 6.95
N THR A 17 5.04 23.49 7.12
CA THR A 17 6.16 23.21 8.02
C THR A 17 5.76 23.38 9.48
N VAL A 18 6.58 22.85 10.40
CA VAL A 18 6.41 23.04 11.85
C VAL A 18 6.28 24.54 12.22
N ASP A 19 7.14 25.37 11.64
CA ASP A 19 7.13 26.82 11.88
C ASP A 19 5.86 27.47 11.32
N GLU A 20 5.41 27.05 10.13
CA GLU A 20 4.18 27.57 9.52
C GLU A 20 2.94 27.21 10.36
N VAL A 21 2.84 25.98 10.87
CA VAL A 21 1.73 25.58 11.77
C VAL A 21 1.74 26.42 13.04
N GLN A 22 2.90 26.65 13.66
CA GLN A 22 3.02 27.52 14.83
C GLN A 22 2.57 28.96 14.50
N ILE A 23 3.08 29.54 13.42
CA ILE A 23 2.75 30.90 12.98
C ILE A 23 1.24 31.05 12.72
N VAL A 24 0.61 30.06 12.08
CA VAL A 24 -0.84 30.08 11.82
C VAL A 24 -1.62 30.09 13.12
N SER A 25 -1.24 29.25 14.08
CA SER A 25 -1.89 29.22 15.40
C SER A 25 -1.78 30.58 16.10
N ASP A 26 -0.60 31.22 16.05
CA ASP A 26 -0.34 32.51 16.69
C ASP A 26 -1.11 33.64 16.01
N ILE A 27 -1.17 33.66 14.67
CA ILE A 27 -1.98 34.64 13.92
C ILE A 27 -3.45 34.53 14.31
N LEU A 28 -3.99 33.31 14.35
CA LEU A 28 -5.41 33.12 14.67
C LEU A 28 -5.71 33.51 16.13
N ARG A 29 -4.87 33.11 17.10
CA ARG A 29 -5.03 33.52 18.51
C ARG A 29 -5.02 35.04 18.65
N ASN A 30 -4.05 35.72 18.02
CA ASN A 30 -3.94 37.18 18.06
C ASN A 30 -5.14 37.88 17.40
N HIS A 31 -5.63 37.34 16.28
CA HIS A 31 -6.81 37.87 15.59
C HIS A 31 -8.08 37.76 16.47
N LEU A 32 -8.25 36.63 17.15
CA LEU A 32 -9.40 36.36 18.02
C LEU A 32 -9.31 37.03 19.39
N LYS A 33 -8.11 37.49 19.79
CA LYS A 33 -7.82 38.05 21.12
C LYS A 33 -8.18 37.09 22.26
N CYS A 34 -7.96 35.79 22.04
CA CYS A 34 -8.26 34.73 22.99
C CYS A 34 -6.97 34.19 23.65
N ALA A 35 -7.08 33.74 24.90
CA ALA A 35 -5.97 33.08 25.60
C ALA A 35 -5.77 31.62 25.09
N ASP A 36 -4.61 31.02 25.38
CA ASP A 36 -4.22 29.68 24.89
C ASP A 36 -5.25 28.57 25.16
N LYS A 37 -6.03 28.68 26.25
CA LYS A 37 -7.02 27.67 26.68
C LYS A 37 -8.45 27.97 26.26
N GLU A 38 -8.68 29.05 25.51
CA GLU A 38 -10.00 29.47 25.05
C GLU A 38 -10.33 28.98 23.64
N ILE A 39 -9.32 28.49 22.92
CA ILE A 39 -9.44 27.91 21.59
C ILE A 39 -9.04 26.42 21.65
N ARG A 40 -9.75 25.59 20.88
CA ARG A 40 -9.38 24.20 20.60
C ARG A 40 -9.17 24.05 19.10
N PHE A 41 -7.92 23.90 18.68
CA PHE A 41 -7.59 23.57 17.30
C PHE A 41 -7.88 22.09 17.03
N LYS A 42 -8.48 21.80 15.88
CA LYS A 42 -8.71 20.43 15.41
C LYS A 42 -7.80 20.11 14.23
N VAL A 43 -7.67 21.05 13.30
CA VAL A 43 -6.86 20.92 12.08
C VAL A 43 -6.19 22.25 11.80
N ILE A 44 -4.91 22.20 11.42
CA ILE A 44 -4.19 23.25 10.68
C ILE A 44 -3.51 22.53 9.52
N ASP A 45 -3.99 22.76 8.30
CA ASP A 45 -3.45 22.13 7.09
C ASP A 45 -3.27 23.16 5.98
N LEU A 46 -2.50 22.79 4.94
CA LEU A 46 -2.35 23.64 3.76
C LEU A 46 -3.73 23.86 3.11
N ALA A 47 -4.10 25.12 2.90
CA ALA A 47 -5.15 25.44 1.94
C ALA A 47 -4.49 25.46 0.56
N GLU A 48 -4.65 24.38 -0.20
CA GLU A 48 -4.04 24.25 -1.53
C GLU A 48 -4.35 25.50 -2.37
N PRO A 49 -3.34 26.16 -2.97
CA PRO A 49 -3.55 27.35 -3.79
C PRO A 49 -4.39 27.02 -5.03
N PRO A 50 -5.13 28.00 -5.58
CA PRO A 50 -5.91 27.79 -6.79
C PRO A 50 -5.12 27.10 -7.90
N LYS A 51 -5.67 26.07 -8.54
CA LYS A 51 -4.96 25.28 -9.58
C LYS A 51 -4.48 26.17 -10.70
N ALA A 52 -5.30 27.13 -11.14
CA ALA A 52 -4.93 28.07 -12.18
C ALA A 52 -3.65 28.87 -11.85
N LEU A 53 -3.52 29.39 -10.61
CA LEU A 53 -2.33 30.12 -10.19
C LEU A 53 -1.11 29.20 -10.04
N THR A 54 -1.34 27.98 -9.55
CA THR A 54 -0.30 26.96 -9.40
C THR A 54 0.26 26.56 -10.76
N LEU A 55 -0.60 26.27 -11.75
CA LEU A 55 -0.15 25.94 -13.11
C LEU A 55 0.58 27.10 -13.77
N GLN A 56 0.15 28.35 -13.56
CA GLN A 56 0.88 29.53 -14.02
C GLN A 56 2.31 29.57 -13.43
N HIS A 57 2.45 29.31 -12.14
CA HIS A 57 3.76 29.24 -11.49
C HIS A 57 4.64 28.11 -12.04
N LEU A 58 4.09 26.89 -12.16
CA LEU A 58 4.85 25.70 -12.53
C LEU A 58 5.24 25.65 -14.00
N TYR A 59 4.34 26.08 -14.91
CA TYR A 59 4.49 25.87 -16.35
C TYR A 59 4.63 27.17 -17.16
N HIS A 60 4.37 28.33 -16.56
CA HIS A 60 4.30 29.60 -17.30
C HIS A 60 5.12 30.74 -16.65
N ASN A 61 6.07 30.42 -15.77
CA ASN A 61 6.92 31.39 -15.05
C ASN A 61 6.13 32.45 -14.27
N GLY A 62 4.92 32.11 -13.80
CA GLY A 62 4.13 32.95 -12.91
C GLY A 62 4.76 33.08 -11.51
N SER A 63 4.35 34.11 -10.77
CA SER A 63 4.73 34.24 -9.36
C SER A 63 4.20 33.09 -8.52
N ALA A 64 4.96 32.64 -7.53
CA ALA A 64 4.49 31.64 -6.58
C ALA A 64 3.22 32.17 -5.87
N PRO A 65 2.14 31.38 -5.78
CA PRO A 65 0.94 31.79 -5.04
C PRO A 65 1.23 31.86 -3.54
N ASP A 66 0.50 32.72 -2.84
CA ASP A 66 0.59 32.84 -1.39
C ASP A 66 0.27 31.50 -0.72
N ARG A 67 1.13 31.09 0.23
CA ARG A 67 0.84 29.93 1.08
C ARG A 67 -0.21 30.31 2.12
N LYS A 68 -1.26 29.50 2.20
CA LYS A 68 -2.39 29.71 3.10
C LYS A 68 -2.66 28.43 3.89
N ALA A 69 -3.20 28.58 5.09
CA ALA A 69 -3.59 27.47 5.94
C ALA A 69 -5.11 27.49 6.17
N ARG A 70 -5.72 26.32 6.05
CA ARG A 70 -7.11 26.06 6.47
C ARG A 70 -7.07 25.58 7.92
N VAL A 71 -7.88 26.21 8.77
CA VAL A 71 -7.93 25.94 10.21
C VAL A 71 -9.34 25.59 10.64
N TYR A 72 -9.51 24.46 11.31
CA TYR A 72 -10.74 24.08 12.00
C TYR A 72 -10.54 24.18 13.51
N TYR A 73 -11.47 24.83 14.20
CA TYR A 73 -11.36 25.04 15.63
C TYR A 73 -12.71 25.24 16.31
N HIS A 74 -12.73 25.08 17.63
CA HIS A 74 -13.82 25.52 18.50
C HIS A 74 -13.31 26.61 19.45
N LEU A 75 -14.23 27.46 19.88
CA LEU A 75 -14.01 28.33 21.04
C LEU A 75 -14.65 27.68 22.26
N LYS A 76 -14.02 27.77 23.43
CA LYS A 76 -14.59 27.20 24.66
C LYS A 76 -16.00 27.75 24.99
N SER A 77 -16.29 28.97 24.52
CA SER A 77 -17.60 29.62 24.69
C SER A 77 -18.65 29.21 23.65
N SER A 78 -18.32 28.35 22.69
CA SER A 78 -19.19 27.98 21.56
C SER A 78 -19.06 26.51 21.20
N GLN A 79 -20.19 25.86 20.92
CA GLN A 79 -20.20 24.51 20.36
C GLN A 79 -20.13 24.51 18.82
N ALA A 80 -20.24 25.68 18.18
CA ALA A 80 -20.14 25.77 16.73
C ALA A 80 -18.72 25.42 16.26
N LEU A 81 -18.63 24.67 15.17
CA LEU A 81 -17.38 24.53 14.43
C LEU A 81 -17.07 25.85 13.72
N LEU A 82 -15.83 26.31 13.83
CA LEU A 82 -15.35 27.54 13.21
C LEU A 82 -14.23 27.22 12.23
N ILE A 83 -14.25 27.92 11.10
CA ILE A 83 -13.29 27.72 10.01
C ILE A 83 -12.59 29.04 9.73
N ALA A 84 -11.28 28.99 9.51
CA ALA A 84 -10.49 30.14 9.10
C ALA A 84 -9.51 29.80 7.98
N ILE A 85 -9.28 30.77 7.08
CA ILE A 85 -8.17 30.73 6.11
C ILE A 85 -7.16 31.80 6.53
N VAL A 86 -5.94 31.36 6.85
CA VAL A 86 -4.84 32.22 7.31
C VAL A 86 -3.79 32.32 6.22
N ASN A 87 -3.49 33.54 5.78
CA ASN A 87 -2.43 33.79 4.79
C ASN A 87 -1.10 34.04 5.52
N LEU A 88 -0.11 33.18 5.24
CA LEU A 88 1.22 33.22 5.86
C LEU A 88 2.08 34.38 5.34
N ALA A 89 1.88 34.80 4.08
CA ALA A 89 2.62 35.90 3.47
C ALA A 89 2.19 37.25 4.05
N THR A 90 0.87 37.48 4.16
CA THR A 90 0.32 38.74 4.73
C THR A 90 0.21 38.71 6.25
N LYS A 91 0.33 37.53 6.86
CA LYS A 91 0.12 37.26 8.30
C LYS A 91 -1.28 37.68 8.79
N GLN A 92 -2.30 37.40 7.99
CA GLN A 92 -3.69 37.81 8.26
C GLN A 92 -4.66 36.64 8.12
N VAL A 93 -5.75 36.71 8.88
CA VAL A 93 -6.94 35.87 8.66
C VAL A 93 -7.74 36.48 7.51
N GLU A 94 -7.78 35.79 6.36
CA GLU A 94 -8.48 36.28 5.16
C GLU A 94 -9.96 35.94 5.17
N LYS A 95 -10.30 34.75 5.69
CA LYS A 95 -11.67 34.28 5.80
C LYS A 95 -11.89 33.70 7.19
N LYS A 96 -13.07 33.95 7.75
CA LYS A 96 -13.57 33.31 8.96
C LYS A 96 -15.08 33.13 8.81
N PHE A 97 -15.57 31.93 9.08
CA PHE A 97 -17.00 31.64 9.06
C PHE A 97 -17.33 30.48 10.02
N ASP A 98 -18.61 30.39 10.36
CA ASP A 98 -19.15 29.43 11.30
C ASP A 98 -19.84 28.30 10.51
N ALA A 99 -19.70 27.07 10.98
CA ALA A 99 -20.40 25.89 10.48
C ALA A 99 -21.18 25.25 11.65
N PRO A 100 -22.21 25.94 12.20
CA PRO A 100 -22.88 25.51 13.43
C PRO A 100 -23.65 24.19 13.29
N ASP A 101 -24.01 23.82 12.06
CA ASP A 101 -24.66 22.55 11.74
C ASP A 101 -23.65 21.45 11.36
N SER A 102 -22.35 21.66 11.49
CA SER A 102 -21.31 20.69 11.11
C SER A 102 -20.48 20.27 12.31
N GLN A 103 -20.06 19.01 12.33
CA GLN A 103 -19.10 18.51 13.30
C GLN A 103 -17.73 18.35 12.63
N GLY A 104 -16.68 18.86 13.28
CA GLY A 104 -15.31 18.69 12.79
C GLY A 104 -14.83 17.25 12.91
N PRO A 105 -13.70 16.90 12.25
CA PRO A 105 -13.03 15.61 12.44
C PRO A 105 -12.65 15.40 13.91
N VAL A 106 -12.38 14.19 14.35
CA VAL A 106 -11.86 13.91 15.68
C VAL A 106 -10.43 14.41 15.78
N ASP A 107 -10.05 14.94 16.95
CA ASP A 107 -8.65 15.25 17.27
C ASP A 107 -8.16 14.37 18.44
N TRP A 108 -6.85 14.13 18.53
CA TRP A 108 -6.29 13.21 19.52
C TRP A 108 -6.61 13.59 20.97
N ASP A 109 -6.51 14.89 21.27
CA ASP A 109 -6.81 15.40 22.62
C ASP A 109 -8.29 15.18 22.98
N GLU A 110 -9.19 15.06 22.00
CA GLU A 110 -10.64 14.95 22.21
C GLU A 110 -11.01 13.50 22.46
N PHE A 111 -10.44 12.61 21.65
CA PHE A 111 -10.52 11.17 21.83
C PHE A 111 -10.06 10.77 23.22
N GLU A 112 -8.90 11.26 23.69
CA GLU A 112 -8.38 10.96 25.03
C GLU A 112 -9.29 11.46 26.15
N LEU A 113 -9.86 12.67 26.01
CA LEU A 113 -10.77 13.24 27.00
C LEU A 113 -12.05 12.41 27.14
N VAL A 114 -12.65 11.99 26.03
CA VAL A 114 -13.84 11.14 26.03
C VAL A 114 -13.53 9.74 26.57
N ASN A 115 -12.43 9.13 26.13
CA ASN A 115 -11.98 7.83 26.63
C ASN A 115 -11.84 7.84 28.16
N LYS A 116 -11.18 8.87 28.68
CA LYS A 116 -10.99 9.07 30.12
C LYS A 116 -12.31 9.32 30.84
N ALA A 117 -13.18 10.18 30.29
CA ALA A 117 -14.49 10.48 30.88
C ALA A 117 -15.33 9.19 31.03
N CYS A 118 -15.36 8.34 29.99
CA CYS A 118 -16.06 7.06 30.01
C CYS A 118 -15.51 6.14 31.10
N ASN A 119 -14.18 5.93 31.12
CA ASN A 119 -13.53 5.05 32.10
C ASN A 119 -13.71 5.52 33.54
N ASP A 120 -13.81 6.84 33.77
CA ASP A 120 -13.93 7.40 35.11
C ASP A 120 -15.37 7.60 35.62
N HIS A 121 -16.37 7.53 34.74
CA HIS A 121 -17.74 7.88 35.08
C HIS A 121 -18.35 6.94 36.15
N PRO A 122 -18.91 7.47 37.25
CA PRO A 122 -19.45 6.66 38.34
C PRO A 122 -20.55 5.68 37.91
N GLU A 123 -21.46 6.09 37.03
CA GLU A 123 -22.54 5.21 36.54
C GLU A 123 -22.02 4.09 35.64
N VAL A 124 -21.00 4.37 34.82
CA VAL A 124 -20.35 3.34 33.99
C VAL A 124 -19.65 2.33 34.89
N LYS A 125 -18.88 2.79 35.89
CA LYS A 125 -18.24 1.92 36.90
C LYS A 125 -19.26 1.07 37.67
N ALA A 126 -20.39 1.66 38.06
CA ALA A 126 -21.46 0.96 38.77
C ALA A 126 -22.09 -0.15 37.91
N GLU A 127 -22.27 0.08 36.61
CA GLU A 127 -22.79 -0.93 35.69
C GLU A 127 -21.77 -2.04 35.43
N LEU A 128 -20.50 -1.69 35.22
CA LEU A 128 -19.40 -2.65 35.05
C LEU A 128 -19.21 -3.54 36.29
N ALA A 129 -19.43 -3.02 37.49
CA ALA A 129 -19.35 -3.81 38.72
C ALA A 129 -20.36 -4.98 38.75
N LYS A 130 -21.49 -4.86 38.05
CA LYS A 130 -22.51 -5.93 37.95
C LYS A 130 -22.01 -7.14 37.15
N LEU A 131 -21.04 -6.96 36.25
CA LEU A 131 -20.41 -8.03 35.49
C LEU A 131 -19.60 -8.99 36.37
N LYS A 132 -19.24 -8.59 37.60
CA LYS A 132 -18.43 -9.42 38.53
C LYS A 132 -17.15 -9.97 37.87
N LEU A 133 -16.45 -9.11 37.14
CA LEU A 133 -15.23 -9.46 36.43
C LEU A 133 -14.14 -10.00 37.38
N PRO A 134 -13.27 -10.91 36.91
CA PRO A 134 -12.20 -11.44 37.75
C PRO A 134 -11.18 -10.32 38.09
N PRO A 135 -10.40 -10.46 39.18
CA PRO A 135 -9.51 -9.39 39.64
C PRO A 135 -8.43 -8.93 38.65
N ASN A 136 -8.07 -9.80 37.69
CA ASN A 136 -7.09 -9.52 36.62
C ASN A 136 -7.73 -8.91 35.35
N ALA A 137 -9.04 -8.62 35.37
CA ALA A 137 -9.71 -8.00 34.23
C ALA A 137 -9.45 -6.48 34.19
N ARG A 138 -8.99 -6.00 33.03
CA ARG A 138 -8.93 -4.59 32.69
C ARG A 138 -10.08 -4.27 31.75
N VAL A 139 -10.84 -3.22 32.05
CA VAL A 139 -11.88 -2.71 31.16
C VAL A 139 -11.30 -1.63 30.28
N LEU A 140 -11.54 -1.74 28.98
CA LEU A 140 -11.07 -0.84 27.94
C LEU A 140 -12.27 -0.31 27.16
N ASN A 141 -12.11 0.82 26.49
CA ASN A 141 -13.14 1.35 25.60
C ASN A 141 -12.55 2.01 24.36
N ASP A 142 -13.28 1.88 23.26
CA ASP A 142 -13.01 2.55 22.00
C ASP A 142 -14.09 3.59 21.72
N PRO A 143 -13.82 4.89 21.94
CA PRO A 143 -14.71 5.97 21.53
C PRO A 143 -14.84 6.02 20.01
N TRP A 144 -16.00 5.67 19.49
CA TRP A 144 -16.36 5.83 18.09
C TRP A 144 -17.08 7.16 17.87
N ALA A 145 -16.82 7.79 16.71
CA ALA A 145 -17.70 8.83 16.20
C ALA A 145 -19.14 8.30 16.14
N PHE A 146 -20.12 9.12 16.55
CA PHE A 146 -21.47 8.65 16.82
C PHE A 146 -22.22 8.09 15.60
N GLY A 147 -21.86 8.55 14.39
CA GLY A 147 -22.67 8.29 13.20
C GLY A 147 -23.95 9.12 13.20
N THR A 148 -24.98 8.65 12.48
CA THR A 148 -26.23 9.41 12.33
C THR A 148 -27.42 8.47 12.21
N ASP A 149 -28.39 8.60 13.10
CA ASP A 149 -29.71 7.99 13.01
C ASP A 149 -30.87 8.94 13.41
N ASP A 150 -30.56 10.13 13.90
CA ASP A 150 -31.51 11.23 14.12
C ASP A 150 -31.05 12.49 13.37
N ALA A 151 -31.92 13.02 12.49
CA ALA A 151 -31.67 14.25 11.74
C ALA A 151 -31.60 15.51 12.64
N ASN A 152 -32.11 15.44 13.87
CA ASN A 152 -32.18 16.56 14.81
C ASN A 152 -31.01 16.59 15.80
N GLU A 153 -30.19 15.55 15.86
CA GLU A 153 -29.03 15.55 16.73
C GLU A 153 -28.04 16.64 16.28
N ARG A 154 -27.63 17.47 17.22
CA ARG A 154 -26.69 18.59 17.01
C ARG A 154 -25.55 18.60 18.01
N ARG A 155 -25.65 17.80 19.07
CA ARG A 155 -24.56 17.57 20.01
C ARG A 155 -23.43 16.83 19.30
N ARG A 156 -22.22 17.04 19.81
CA ARG A 156 -21.03 16.31 19.37
C ARG A 156 -20.90 15.05 20.20
N LEU A 157 -21.30 13.91 19.66
CA LEU A 157 -21.43 12.67 20.42
C LEU A 157 -20.34 11.66 20.07
N PHE A 158 -19.99 10.83 21.05
CA PHE A 158 -19.20 9.61 20.89
C PHE A 158 -19.94 8.42 21.50
N GLN A 159 -19.82 7.27 20.85
CA GLN A 159 -20.26 5.99 21.39
C GLN A 159 -19.03 5.19 21.83
N CYS A 160 -18.89 4.92 23.13
CA CYS A 160 -17.73 4.20 23.67
C CYS A 160 -18.03 2.69 23.71
N TYR A 161 -17.53 1.90 22.78
CA TYR A 161 -17.69 0.44 22.83
C TYR A 161 -16.74 -0.16 23.87
N MET A 162 -17.27 -0.99 24.77
CA MET A 162 -16.55 -1.46 25.95
C MET A 162 -16.02 -2.90 25.77
N TYR A 163 -14.83 -3.17 26.27
CA TYR A 163 -14.12 -4.45 26.10
C TYR A 163 -13.39 -4.87 27.39
N ILE A 164 -12.98 -6.15 27.45
CA ILE A 164 -12.19 -6.72 28.55
C ILE A 164 -10.84 -7.19 28.01
N ALA A 165 -9.76 -6.92 28.72
CA ALA A 165 -8.49 -7.64 28.60
C ALA A 165 -8.22 -8.43 29.90
N LEU A 166 -7.80 -9.69 29.79
CA LEU A 166 -7.52 -10.57 30.94
C LEU A 166 -6.02 -10.80 31.20
N SER A 167 -5.17 -10.14 30.42
CA SER A 167 -3.72 -10.17 30.55
C SER A 167 -3.19 -8.76 30.86
N GLU A 168 -2.08 -8.70 31.59
CA GLU A 168 -1.31 -7.46 31.84
C GLU A 168 -0.41 -7.10 30.65
N ASP A 169 -0.33 -7.96 29.64
CA ASP A 169 0.35 -7.66 28.38
C ASP A 169 -0.34 -6.46 27.68
N ASP A 170 0.44 -5.47 27.27
CA ASP A 170 -0.07 -4.26 26.61
C ASP A 170 -0.70 -4.57 25.24
N GLU A 171 -0.34 -5.69 24.61
CA GLU A 171 -0.90 -6.17 23.33
C GLU A 171 -2.06 -7.18 23.52
N ALA A 172 -2.61 -7.31 24.74
CA ALA A 172 -3.74 -8.19 24.99
C ALA A 172 -4.96 -7.82 24.13
N ASN A 173 -5.54 -8.81 23.45
CA ASN A 173 -6.62 -8.62 22.50
C ASN A 173 -7.98 -8.41 23.17
N HIS A 174 -8.29 -7.16 23.49
CA HIS A 174 -9.55 -6.80 24.13
C HIS A 174 -10.77 -6.97 23.20
N TYR A 175 -10.60 -6.92 21.88
CA TYR A 175 -11.67 -7.21 20.92
C TYR A 175 -12.18 -8.65 21.00
N SER A 176 -11.44 -9.55 21.66
CA SER A 176 -11.89 -10.93 21.91
C SER A 176 -12.91 -11.05 23.03
N LEU A 177 -13.17 -9.97 23.79
CA LEU A 177 -14.09 -9.97 24.92
C LEU A 177 -14.95 -8.69 24.95
N PRO A 178 -15.87 -8.50 23.98
CA PRO A 178 -16.79 -7.37 23.97
C PRO A 178 -17.76 -7.41 25.15
N ILE A 179 -18.00 -6.25 25.78
CA ILE A 179 -18.96 -6.07 26.87
C ILE A 179 -20.30 -5.60 26.29
N PRO A 180 -21.46 -6.06 26.81
CA PRO A 180 -22.78 -5.61 26.35
C PRO A 180 -23.19 -4.20 26.80
N LEU A 181 -22.25 -3.25 26.73
CA LEU A 181 -22.40 -1.87 27.15
C LEU A 181 -21.66 -0.95 26.18
N ALA A 182 -22.29 0.16 25.82
CA ALA A 182 -21.67 1.21 25.03
C ALA A 182 -22.15 2.61 25.49
N PRO A 183 -21.52 3.26 26.47
CA PRO A 183 -21.92 4.58 26.94
C PRO A 183 -21.82 5.66 25.84
N ILE A 184 -22.73 6.62 25.82
CA ILE A 184 -22.73 7.78 24.91
C ILE A 184 -22.34 9.04 25.66
N PHE A 185 -21.34 9.76 25.17
CA PHE A 185 -20.84 10.99 25.77
C PHE A 185 -20.94 12.17 24.81
N ASP A 186 -21.22 13.36 25.36
CA ASP A 186 -21.06 14.63 24.63
C ASP A 186 -19.60 15.11 24.76
N ALA A 187 -18.92 15.32 23.64
CA ALA A 187 -17.50 15.65 23.59
C ALA A 187 -17.17 17.07 24.07
N HIS A 188 -18.13 17.98 24.09
CA HIS A 188 -17.92 19.35 24.57
C HIS A 188 -18.05 19.45 26.07
N THR A 189 -19.04 18.76 26.64
CA THR A 189 -19.36 18.81 28.08
C THR A 189 -18.72 17.67 28.88
N LEU A 190 -18.35 16.57 28.20
CA LEU A 190 -17.91 15.30 28.78
C LEU A 190 -18.99 14.65 29.69
N GLU A 191 -20.26 15.04 29.50
CA GLU A 191 -21.39 14.45 30.22
C GLU A 191 -21.82 13.13 29.59
N LEU A 192 -22.18 12.15 30.44
CA LEU A 192 -22.83 10.93 30.01
C LEU A 192 -24.26 11.26 29.57
N VAL A 193 -24.56 11.00 28.29
CA VAL A 193 -25.88 11.24 27.69
C VAL A 193 -26.79 10.04 27.92
N GLU A 194 -26.27 8.84 27.64
CA GLU A 194 -27.02 7.59 27.77
C GLU A 194 -26.07 6.44 28.07
N LEU A 195 -26.45 5.59 29.02
CA LEU A 195 -25.77 4.34 29.30
C LEU A 195 -26.42 3.22 28.47
N GLN A 196 -25.98 3.05 27.22
CA GLN A 196 -26.65 2.15 26.28
C GLN A 196 -26.19 0.70 26.44
N LYS A 197 -27.15 -0.23 26.54
CA LYS A 197 -26.90 -1.68 26.55
C LYS A 197 -26.91 -2.25 25.14
N LEU A 198 -26.16 -3.33 24.92
CA LEU A 198 -26.03 -3.96 23.62
C LEU A 198 -26.79 -5.30 23.54
N PRO A 199 -27.46 -5.59 22.42
CA PRO A 199 -28.17 -6.85 22.25
C PRO A 199 -27.19 -7.99 21.99
N MET A 200 -27.37 -9.08 22.74
CA MET A 200 -26.56 -10.32 22.65
C MET A 200 -27.33 -11.49 22.02
N GLY A 201 -28.63 -11.32 21.80
CA GLY A 201 -29.52 -12.33 21.21
C GLY A 201 -29.58 -12.28 19.69
N THR A 202 -30.54 -12.99 19.11
CA THR A 202 -30.85 -12.92 17.67
C THR A 202 -31.76 -11.76 17.30
N GLY A 203 -32.37 -11.07 18.26
CA GLY A 203 -33.17 -9.86 18.06
C GLY A 203 -32.50 -8.61 18.63
N ASP A 204 -33.26 -7.54 18.73
CA ASP A 204 -32.86 -6.24 19.31
C ASP A 204 -33.06 -6.19 20.84
N GLU A 205 -33.47 -7.31 21.46
CA GLU A 205 -33.71 -7.34 22.89
C GLU A 205 -32.39 -7.22 23.69
N VAL A 206 -32.43 -6.37 24.70
CA VAL A 206 -31.36 -6.20 25.69
C VAL A 206 -31.78 -6.75 27.04
N ASP A 207 -30.81 -7.18 27.84
CA ASP A 207 -31.10 -7.64 29.20
C ASP A 207 -31.59 -6.49 30.09
N ALA A 208 -32.69 -6.74 30.81
CA ALA A 208 -33.30 -5.75 31.73
C ALA A 208 -32.28 -5.23 32.75
N GLU A 209 -31.42 -6.11 33.25
CA GLU A 209 -30.29 -5.81 34.13
C GLU A 209 -29.01 -6.40 33.56
N THR A 210 -27.87 -5.70 33.73
CA THR A 210 -26.56 -6.26 33.39
C THR A 210 -26.29 -7.48 34.26
N GLN A 211 -26.08 -8.62 33.60
CA GLN A 211 -25.83 -9.90 34.26
C GLN A 211 -24.34 -10.08 34.58
N PRO A 212 -23.98 -10.96 35.53
CA PRO A 212 -22.60 -11.41 35.67
C PRO A 212 -22.05 -11.90 34.33
N TRP A 213 -20.79 -11.56 34.04
CA TRP A 213 -20.10 -11.95 32.82
C TRP A 213 -20.00 -13.48 32.72
N ASP A 214 -20.32 -14.02 31.54
CA ASP A 214 -20.18 -15.43 31.20
C ASP A 214 -18.75 -15.69 30.68
N PRO A 215 -17.87 -16.36 31.44
CA PRO A 215 -16.46 -16.43 31.11
C PRO A 215 -16.19 -17.20 29.82
N VAL A 216 -15.45 -16.56 28.90
CA VAL A 216 -14.92 -17.16 27.69
C VAL A 216 -13.40 -16.94 27.62
N LYS A 217 -12.69 -17.85 26.95
CA LYS A 217 -11.24 -17.73 26.78
C LYS A 217 -10.94 -16.62 25.75
N PRO A 218 -10.05 -15.66 26.04
CA PRO A 218 -9.62 -14.67 25.06
C PRO A 218 -8.88 -15.35 23.90
N VAL A 219 -8.95 -14.73 22.72
CA VAL A 219 -8.23 -15.16 21.51
C VAL A 219 -7.14 -14.14 21.24
N GLU A 220 -5.89 -14.56 21.36
CA GLU A 220 -4.74 -13.66 21.51
C GLU A 220 -3.83 -13.71 20.29
N TYR A 221 -3.20 -12.58 19.95
CA TYR A 221 -2.19 -12.46 18.90
C TYR A 221 -0.80 -12.07 19.44
N SER A 222 -0.74 -11.49 20.65
CA SER A 222 0.50 -11.06 21.27
C SER A 222 1.50 -12.21 21.36
N ALA A 223 2.75 -11.94 20.94
CA ALA A 223 3.83 -12.90 21.07
C ALA A 223 4.15 -13.24 22.52
N GLY A 224 4.00 -12.26 23.43
CA GLY A 224 4.20 -12.44 24.86
C GLY A 224 3.21 -13.43 25.47
N ILE A 225 1.95 -13.42 24.99
CA ILE A 225 0.90 -14.32 25.46
C ILE A 225 0.97 -15.70 24.80
N LEU A 226 1.24 -15.76 23.49
CA LEU A 226 1.30 -17.03 22.74
C LEU A 226 2.51 -17.89 23.10
N GLY A 227 3.63 -17.26 23.43
CA GLY A 227 4.90 -17.93 23.76
C GLY A 227 5.66 -18.41 22.52
N GLU A 228 6.96 -18.69 22.69
CA GLU A 228 7.85 -18.99 21.56
C GLU A 228 7.48 -20.26 20.77
N ASP A 229 6.87 -21.25 21.43
CA ASP A 229 6.51 -22.53 20.82
C ASP A 229 5.34 -22.43 19.82
N ALA A 230 4.57 -21.34 19.86
CA ALA A 230 3.48 -21.09 18.91
C ALA A 230 4.01 -20.74 17.50
N PHE A 231 5.26 -20.30 17.38
CA PHE A 231 5.82 -19.80 16.12
C PHE A 231 6.47 -20.88 15.25
N ARG A 232 6.33 -20.73 13.93
CA ARG A 232 7.01 -21.56 12.93
C ARG A 232 8.54 -21.45 13.06
N LYS A 233 9.24 -22.56 12.89
CA LYS A 233 10.71 -22.65 13.09
C LYS A 233 11.49 -22.84 11.79
N ASP A 234 10.82 -22.87 10.64
CA ASP A 234 11.37 -23.23 9.33
C ASP A 234 11.50 -22.04 8.36
N LEU A 235 11.13 -20.82 8.79
CA LEU A 235 11.23 -19.62 7.96
C LEU A 235 12.68 -19.13 7.85
N LYS A 236 13.24 -19.18 6.64
CA LYS A 236 14.60 -18.68 6.37
C LYS A 236 14.57 -17.17 6.05
N PRO A 237 15.61 -16.40 6.41
CA PRO A 237 15.68 -14.97 6.08
C PRO A 237 15.59 -14.70 4.57
N LEU A 238 14.81 -13.68 4.20
CA LEU A 238 14.77 -13.10 2.85
C LEU A 238 15.26 -11.66 2.92
N GLN A 239 16.35 -11.34 2.24
CA GLN A 239 16.96 -10.01 2.26
C GLN A 239 16.83 -9.32 0.90
N VAL A 240 16.41 -8.06 0.90
CA VAL A 240 16.34 -7.19 -0.28
C VAL A 240 17.42 -6.12 -0.16
N LEU A 241 18.41 -6.14 -1.05
CA LEU A 241 19.59 -5.27 -0.98
C LEU A 241 19.71 -4.40 -2.23
N GLN A 242 20.10 -3.14 -2.04
CA GLN A 242 20.50 -2.21 -3.10
C GLN A 242 21.92 -1.68 -2.83
N PRO A 243 22.97 -2.45 -3.18
CA PRO A 243 24.36 -2.14 -2.79
C PRO A 243 24.89 -0.80 -3.32
N GLN A 244 24.28 -0.27 -4.39
CA GLN A 244 24.66 1.00 -5.01
C GLN A 244 23.70 2.14 -4.65
N GLY A 245 22.82 1.93 -3.67
CA GLY A 245 21.74 2.85 -3.33
C GLY A 245 20.50 2.70 -4.24
N PRO A 246 19.46 3.50 -3.98
CA PRO A 246 18.22 3.49 -4.75
C PRO A 246 18.38 4.24 -6.07
N SER A 247 17.50 3.96 -7.03
CA SER A 247 17.45 4.60 -8.34
C SER A 247 16.64 5.90 -8.36
N PHE A 248 15.98 6.26 -7.24
CA PHE A 248 15.23 7.50 -7.11
C PHE A 248 16.10 8.62 -6.50
N GLN A 249 15.73 9.86 -6.79
CA GLN A 249 16.30 11.07 -6.20
C GLN A 249 15.19 11.89 -5.55
N ILE A 250 15.54 12.59 -4.46
CA ILE A 250 14.61 13.42 -3.69
C ILE A 250 15.21 14.81 -3.53
N PHE A 251 14.45 15.83 -3.94
CA PHE A 251 14.77 17.25 -3.80
C PHE A 251 13.68 17.93 -2.99
N GLY A 252 13.87 18.03 -1.67
CA GLY A 252 12.79 18.44 -0.77
C GLY A 252 11.69 17.38 -0.76
N ARG A 253 10.53 17.69 -1.37
CA ARG A 253 9.44 16.72 -1.60
C ARG A 253 9.24 16.34 -3.06
N ARG A 254 10.04 16.90 -3.98
CA ARG A 254 10.05 16.46 -5.39
C ARG A 254 10.82 15.16 -5.50
N VAL A 255 10.22 14.18 -6.18
CA VAL A 255 10.80 12.86 -6.44
C VAL A 255 11.05 12.73 -7.93
N GLU A 256 12.18 12.12 -8.29
CA GLU A 256 12.50 11.74 -9.67
C GLU A 256 12.95 10.27 -9.69
N TRP A 257 12.33 9.46 -10.55
CA TRP A 257 12.62 8.03 -10.64
C TRP A 257 12.21 7.47 -12.00
N GLN A 258 13.13 6.87 -12.75
CA GLN A 258 12.82 6.13 -13.99
C GLN A 258 11.85 6.90 -14.92
N LYS A 259 12.18 8.17 -15.22
CA LYS A 259 11.38 9.15 -15.98
C LYS A 259 10.14 9.73 -15.29
N TRP A 260 9.70 9.17 -14.18
CA TRP A 260 8.69 9.80 -13.34
C TRP A 260 9.25 11.04 -12.64
N SER A 261 8.41 12.06 -12.52
CA SER A 261 8.62 13.15 -11.56
C SER A 261 7.29 13.56 -10.94
N PHE A 262 7.29 13.84 -9.63
CA PHE A 262 6.12 14.30 -8.88
C PHE A 262 6.54 14.99 -7.59
N THR A 263 5.63 15.71 -6.96
CA THR A 263 5.78 16.25 -5.60
C THR A 263 4.98 15.42 -4.61
N GLN A 264 5.66 14.86 -3.60
CA GLN A 264 5.04 14.08 -2.53
C GLN A 264 4.36 15.01 -1.51
N GLY A 265 3.06 15.25 -1.69
CA GLY A 265 2.21 15.93 -0.73
C GLY A 265 1.83 15.06 0.47
N TRP A 266 1.21 15.69 1.47
CA TRP A 266 0.62 15.02 2.62
C TRP A 266 -0.41 15.95 3.29
N THR A 267 -1.55 15.41 3.72
CA THR A 267 -2.57 16.14 4.51
C THR A 267 -3.01 15.29 5.70
N LEU A 268 -3.54 15.93 6.75
CA LEU A 268 -4.09 15.21 7.90
C LEU A 268 -5.26 14.30 7.51
N ARG A 269 -6.05 14.70 6.50
CA ARG A 269 -7.22 13.95 6.03
C ARG A 269 -6.85 12.77 5.13
N GLU A 270 -6.06 12.99 4.08
CA GLU A 270 -5.86 12.03 3.01
C GLU A 270 -4.60 11.17 3.20
N GLY A 271 -3.69 11.58 4.09
CA GLY A 271 -2.36 11.00 4.15
C GLY A 271 -1.55 11.40 2.92
N PRO A 272 -0.90 10.49 2.18
CA PRO A 272 -0.10 10.82 1.01
C PRO A 272 -0.94 11.36 -0.15
N VAL A 273 -0.43 12.40 -0.83
CA VAL A 273 -1.01 12.96 -2.06
C VAL A 273 0.09 13.09 -3.10
N LEU A 274 -0.16 12.72 -4.36
CA LEU A 274 0.77 12.97 -5.46
C LEU A 274 0.34 14.21 -6.22
N HIS A 275 1.22 15.21 -6.30
CA HIS A 275 1.01 16.43 -7.07
C HIS A 275 1.98 16.52 -8.25
N ASP A 276 1.60 17.26 -9.29
CA ASP A 276 2.47 17.56 -10.44
C ASP A 276 3.10 16.28 -11.03
N VAL A 277 2.29 15.27 -11.30
CA VAL A 277 2.73 13.95 -11.76
C VAL A 277 3.05 14.02 -13.25
N GLN A 278 4.28 13.68 -13.60
CA GLN A 278 4.81 13.72 -14.95
C GLN A 278 5.55 12.42 -15.29
N TYR A 279 5.59 12.09 -16.58
CA TYR A 279 6.44 11.02 -17.12
C TYR A 279 7.23 11.54 -18.32
N ASP A 280 8.56 11.44 -18.25
CA ASP A 280 9.48 11.90 -19.29
C ASP A 280 9.26 13.39 -19.65
N GLY A 281 9.02 14.21 -18.62
CA GLY A 281 8.74 15.64 -18.74
C GLY A 281 7.35 16.00 -19.30
N ARG A 282 6.48 15.00 -19.52
CA ARG A 282 5.10 15.21 -20.00
C ARG A 282 4.13 15.17 -18.81
N PRO A 283 3.32 16.21 -18.57
CA PRO A 283 2.34 16.20 -17.49
C PRO A 283 1.25 15.16 -17.69
N LEU A 284 0.87 14.49 -16.60
CA LEU A 284 -0.17 13.47 -16.56
C LEU A 284 -1.32 13.89 -15.63
N PHE A 285 -1.01 14.14 -14.36
CA PHE A 285 -2.00 14.43 -13.33
C PHE A 285 -1.55 15.61 -12.47
N TYR A 286 -2.46 16.54 -12.22
CA TYR A 286 -2.23 17.66 -11.31
C TYR A 286 -2.24 17.15 -9.87
N ARG A 287 -3.18 16.24 -9.56
CA ARG A 287 -3.39 15.69 -8.22
C ARG A 287 -3.96 14.27 -8.28
N VAL A 288 -3.39 13.36 -7.49
CA VAL A 288 -3.92 12.00 -7.26
C VAL A 288 -3.95 11.73 -5.76
N SER A 289 -5.11 11.37 -5.22
CA SER A 289 -5.29 11.09 -3.79
C SER A 289 -6.38 10.05 -3.51
N MET A 290 -6.39 9.54 -2.27
CA MET A 290 -7.58 8.92 -1.69
C MET A 290 -8.44 10.03 -1.08
N SER A 291 -9.66 10.18 -1.55
CA SER A 291 -10.53 11.31 -1.20
C SER A 291 -11.46 11.02 -0.03
N GLU A 292 -12.00 9.80 0.04
CA GLU A 292 -12.82 9.34 1.16
C GLU A 292 -12.82 7.81 1.25
N MET A 293 -13.22 7.29 2.41
CA MET A 293 -13.62 5.90 2.61
C MET A 293 -14.77 5.89 3.61
N THR A 294 -15.77 5.04 3.37
CA THR A 294 -16.78 4.76 4.40
C THR A 294 -16.93 3.27 4.68
N VAL A 295 -17.21 2.96 5.95
CA VAL A 295 -17.31 1.58 6.46
C VAL A 295 -18.68 1.30 7.10
N PRO A 296 -19.75 1.12 6.29
CA PRO A 296 -21.09 0.85 6.80
C PRO A 296 -21.24 -0.61 7.28
N TYR A 297 -21.71 -0.79 8.51
CA TYR A 297 -22.03 -2.09 9.11
C TYR A 297 -23.47 -2.53 8.82
N GLY A 298 -23.66 -3.83 8.62
CA GLY A 298 -24.93 -4.44 8.20
C GLY A 298 -25.77 -5.08 9.31
N ASP A 299 -25.49 -4.79 10.58
CA ASP A 299 -26.31 -5.26 11.71
C ASP A 299 -27.45 -4.27 11.99
N PRO A 300 -28.72 -4.69 11.86
CA PRO A 300 -29.86 -3.79 12.01
C PRO A 300 -30.16 -3.42 13.47
N ARG A 301 -29.55 -4.09 14.45
CA ARG A 301 -29.86 -3.90 15.87
C ARG A 301 -29.21 -2.62 16.39
N THR A 302 -29.89 -1.97 17.33
CA THR A 302 -29.36 -0.75 17.97
C THR A 302 -28.22 -1.11 18.93
N PRO A 303 -27.09 -0.36 18.92
CA PRO A 303 -26.79 0.83 18.12
C PRO A 303 -25.97 0.57 16.85
N TYR A 304 -25.79 -0.69 16.44
CA TYR A 304 -24.86 -1.07 15.39
C TYR A 304 -25.20 -0.48 14.02
N HIS A 305 -26.48 -0.18 13.76
CA HIS A 305 -26.92 0.51 12.54
C HIS A 305 -26.28 1.89 12.35
N ARG A 306 -25.83 2.55 13.44
CA ARG A 306 -25.09 3.83 13.38
C ARG A 306 -23.64 3.67 12.95
N LYS A 307 -23.06 2.46 13.04
CA LYS A 307 -21.67 2.20 12.68
C LYS A 307 -21.47 2.36 11.18
N GLN A 308 -21.10 3.57 10.81
CA GLN A 308 -20.65 3.95 9.48
C GLN A 308 -19.70 5.12 9.66
N ALA A 309 -18.41 4.78 9.77
CA ALA A 309 -17.34 5.76 9.79
C ALA A 309 -17.09 6.29 8.38
N PHE A 310 -16.64 7.53 8.29
CA PHE A 310 -16.02 8.10 7.10
C PHE A 310 -14.56 8.35 7.43
N ASP A 311 -13.70 7.35 7.34
CA ASP A 311 -12.44 7.37 8.10
C ASP A 311 -11.48 8.50 7.71
N LEU A 312 -11.50 8.98 6.47
CA LEU A 312 -10.69 10.15 6.09
C LEU A 312 -11.35 11.43 6.62
N GLY A 313 -12.66 11.60 6.46
CA GLY A 313 -13.37 12.81 6.91
C GLY A 313 -13.57 12.92 8.43
N ASP A 314 -13.76 11.80 9.12
CA ASP A 314 -14.02 11.72 10.55
C ASP A 314 -12.73 11.66 11.36
N SER A 315 -11.70 10.95 10.88
CA SER A 315 -10.45 10.69 11.63
C SER A 315 -9.21 11.19 10.89
N GLY A 316 -9.13 11.00 9.57
CA GLY A 316 -8.02 11.41 8.73
C GLY A 316 -6.88 10.38 8.67
N PHE A 317 -6.60 9.85 7.48
CA PHE A 317 -5.52 8.89 7.25
C PHE A 317 -4.14 9.45 7.60
N GLY A 318 -3.95 10.77 7.47
CA GLY A 318 -2.73 11.44 7.91
C GLY A 318 -2.64 11.48 9.43
N LEU A 319 -3.72 11.87 10.13
CA LEU A 319 -3.77 11.93 11.59
C LEU A 319 -3.58 10.56 12.25
N THR A 320 -4.07 9.50 11.60
CA THR A 320 -3.99 8.12 12.07
C THR A 320 -2.84 7.33 11.45
N SER A 321 -1.93 7.99 10.71
CA SER A 321 -0.76 7.34 10.14
C SER A 321 0.20 6.82 11.21
N ASN A 322 0.60 5.56 11.09
CA ASN A 322 1.61 4.93 11.93
C ASN A 322 2.98 5.56 11.67
N SER A 323 3.86 5.52 12.68
CA SER A 323 5.28 5.82 12.50
C SER A 323 5.98 4.60 11.91
N LEU A 324 6.18 4.59 10.59
CA LEU A 324 6.74 3.44 9.88
C LEU A 324 8.23 3.27 10.20
N SER A 325 8.64 2.03 10.46
CA SER A 325 10.03 1.70 10.82
C SER A 325 10.65 0.68 9.87
N LEU A 326 11.99 0.70 9.79
CA LEU A 326 12.73 -0.13 8.85
C LEU A 326 12.62 -1.61 9.22
N GLY A 327 12.21 -2.47 8.29
CA GLY A 327 12.18 -3.93 8.47
C GLY A 327 10.86 -4.50 9.01
N CYS A 328 9.93 -3.66 9.46
CA CYS A 328 8.58 -4.07 9.88
C CYS A 328 7.56 -3.78 8.77
N ASP A 329 7.40 -2.52 8.38
CA ASP A 329 6.37 -2.09 7.40
C ASP A 329 6.89 -2.03 5.96
N CYS A 330 8.17 -1.66 5.80
CA CYS A 330 8.81 -1.46 4.49
C CYS A 330 10.17 -2.19 4.49
N LEU A 331 10.42 -3.01 3.46
CA LEU A 331 11.61 -3.86 3.33
C LEU A 331 12.50 -3.41 2.18
N GLY A 332 13.79 -3.19 2.44
CA GLY A 332 14.78 -2.80 1.43
C GLY A 332 15.45 -1.46 1.77
N HIS A 333 15.75 -0.66 0.74
CA HIS A 333 16.30 0.69 0.91
C HIS A 333 15.15 1.71 0.94
N ILE A 334 14.88 2.31 2.11
CA ILE A 334 13.66 3.09 2.35
C ILE A 334 13.99 4.58 2.55
N ALA A 335 13.23 5.45 1.88
CA ALA A 335 13.12 6.86 2.22
C ALA A 335 11.81 7.12 2.97
N TYR A 336 11.83 8.05 3.93
CA TYR A 336 10.65 8.40 4.73
C TYR A 336 10.30 9.88 4.61
N PHE A 337 9.01 10.18 4.64
CA PHE A 337 8.48 11.54 4.75
C PHE A 337 7.67 11.68 6.03
N SER A 338 7.87 12.78 6.75
CA SER A 338 7.15 13.11 7.98
C SER A 338 6.00 14.08 7.70
N GLY A 339 4.99 14.04 8.57
CA GLY A 339 3.85 14.96 8.61
C GLY A 339 3.93 15.87 9.83
N VAL A 340 3.04 16.86 9.90
CA VAL A 340 2.89 17.74 11.06
C VAL A 340 1.41 17.86 11.38
N ARG A 341 1.04 17.58 12.62
CA ARG A 341 -0.30 17.84 13.15
C ARG A 341 -0.29 18.99 14.15
N VAL A 342 -1.47 19.40 14.58
CA VAL A 342 -1.65 20.38 15.65
C VAL A 342 -2.23 19.70 16.90
N THR A 343 -1.88 20.18 18.10
CA THR A 343 -2.59 19.87 19.35
C THR A 343 -3.82 20.77 19.52
N GLY A 344 -4.68 20.45 20.49
CA GLY A 344 -5.82 21.29 20.86
C GLY A 344 -5.43 22.73 21.25
N ASP A 345 -4.26 22.93 21.87
CA ASP A 345 -3.75 24.27 22.23
C ASP A 345 -2.98 24.98 21.10
N GLY A 346 -2.90 24.37 19.91
CA GLY A 346 -2.31 25.00 18.72
C GLY A 346 -0.81 24.82 18.57
N LYS A 347 -0.20 23.84 19.25
CA LYS A 347 1.23 23.52 19.10
C LYS A 347 1.44 22.50 17.97
N PRO A 348 2.48 22.67 17.14
CA PRO A 348 2.81 21.68 16.12
C PRO A 348 3.39 20.41 16.76
N VAL A 349 3.00 19.24 16.23
CA VAL A 349 3.54 17.93 16.59
C VAL A 349 4.00 17.24 15.33
N VAL A 350 5.29 16.90 15.27
CA VAL A 350 5.86 16.14 14.15
C VAL A 350 5.36 14.70 14.25
N MET A 351 4.86 14.18 13.13
CA MET A 351 4.53 12.78 12.94
C MET A 351 5.63 12.13 12.10
N PRO A 352 6.59 11.43 12.72
CA PRO A 352 7.74 10.88 12.00
C PRO A 352 7.31 9.74 11.08
N ASN A 353 7.91 9.67 9.90
CA ASN A 353 7.86 8.51 9.01
C ASN A 353 6.44 8.04 8.60
N VAL A 354 5.50 8.97 8.45
CA VAL A 354 4.10 8.67 8.08
C VAL A 354 3.94 8.17 6.63
N VAL A 355 4.94 8.41 5.78
CA VAL A 355 5.01 7.84 4.42
C VAL A 355 6.38 7.21 4.23
N CYS A 356 6.42 5.99 3.72
CA CYS A 356 7.66 5.35 3.25
C CYS A 356 7.66 5.24 1.72
N MET A 357 8.85 5.35 1.12
CA MET A 357 9.06 5.24 -0.31
C MET A 357 10.26 4.33 -0.61
N HIS A 358 10.07 3.34 -1.48
CA HIS A 358 11.13 2.37 -1.83
C HIS A 358 10.87 1.70 -3.16
N GLU A 359 11.88 0.97 -3.66
CA GLU A 359 11.78 0.24 -4.91
C GLU A 359 11.60 -1.27 -4.70
N ILE A 360 10.61 -1.86 -5.35
CA ILE A 360 10.39 -3.31 -5.35
C ILE A 360 10.61 -3.90 -6.75
N ASP A 361 10.96 -5.18 -6.77
CA ASP A 361 10.90 -5.98 -7.99
C ASP A 361 9.56 -6.73 -8.05
N ASP A 362 8.81 -6.52 -9.12
CA ASP A 362 7.50 -7.14 -9.39
C ASP A 362 7.59 -8.09 -10.60
N GLY A 363 8.67 -8.88 -10.66
CA GLY A 363 8.83 -9.93 -11.66
C GLY A 363 9.12 -9.41 -13.08
N ILE A 364 8.39 -9.91 -14.08
CA ILE A 364 8.64 -9.63 -15.50
C ILE A 364 7.77 -8.44 -15.95
N GLY A 365 8.40 -7.39 -16.48
CA GLY A 365 7.69 -6.29 -17.13
C GLY A 365 7.22 -6.67 -18.54
N TRP A 366 8.15 -7.14 -19.37
CA TRP A 366 7.81 -7.75 -20.66
C TRP A 366 8.86 -8.78 -21.08
N LYS A 367 8.45 -9.76 -21.89
CA LYS A 367 9.32 -10.80 -22.44
C LYS A 367 8.88 -11.18 -23.84
N HIS A 368 9.84 -11.42 -24.72
CA HIS A 368 9.61 -12.05 -26.02
C HIS A 368 10.72 -13.04 -26.34
N THR A 369 10.35 -14.18 -26.92
CA THR A 369 11.27 -15.20 -27.43
C THR A 369 10.97 -15.44 -28.91
N ASN A 370 11.94 -15.17 -29.77
CA ASN A 370 11.83 -15.49 -31.19
C ASN A 370 12.22 -16.95 -31.40
N PHE A 371 11.23 -17.81 -31.64
CA PHE A 371 11.45 -19.26 -31.78
C PHE A 371 12.33 -19.62 -32.97
N ARG A 372 12.45 -18.77 -34.00
CA ARG A 372 13.23 -19.05 -35.21
C ARG A 372 14.73 -18.99 -34.98
N ASN A 373 15.16 -18.16 -34.04
CA ASN A 373 16.58 -17.97 -33.70
C ASN A 373 16.88 -18.22 -32.23
N HIS A 374 15.89 -18.68 -31.47
CA HIS A 374 15.94 -18.98 -30.04
C HIS A 374 16.41 -17.82 -29.13
N LYS A 375 16.42 -16.57 -29.63
CA LYS A 375 16.80 -15.40 -28.84
C LYS A 375 15.63 -14.90 -28.00
N SER A 376 15.90 -14.61 -26.73
CA SER A 376 14.94 -14.02 -25.80
C SER A 376 15.36 -12.62 -25.37
N SER A 377 14.40 -11.71 -25.27
CA SER A 377 14.54 -10.42 -24.61
C SER A 377 13.56 -10.35 -23.44
N VAL A 378 14.03 -9.81 -22.32
CA VAL A 378 13.26 -9.67 -21.09
C VAL A 378 13.55 -8.31 -20.49
N VAL A 379 12.56 -7.71 -19.85
CA VAL A 379 12.70 -6.58 -18.93
C VAL A 379 12.03 -6.97 -17.62
N ARG A 380 12.68 -6.66 -16.49
CA ARG A 380 12.09 -6.85 -15.16
C ARG A 380 11.23 -5.65 -14.79
N ASN A 381 10.18 -5.86 -14.01
CA ASN A 381 9.28 -4.82 -13.57
C ASN A 381 9.79 -4.20 -12.26
N ARG A 382 10.60 -3.16 -12.33
CA ARG A 382 10.97 -2.38 -11.13
C ARG A 382 9.87 -1.35 -10.89
N GLN A 383 9.38 -1.29 -9.65
CA GLN A 383 8.32 -0.35 -9.24
C GLN A 383 8.80 0.55 -8.11
N LEU A 384 8.34 1.80 -8.09
CA LEU A 384 8.45 2.70 -6.95
C LEU A 384 7.15 2.66 -6.15
N VAL A 385 7.24 2.33 -4.87
CA VAL A 385 6.11 2.26 -3.94
C VAL A 385 6.19 3.46 -3.01
N ILE A 386 5.10 4.22 -2.90
CA ILE A 386 4.87 5.29 -1.93
C ILE A 386 3.71 4.85 -1.07
N GLN A 387 3.90 4.59 0.23
CA GLN A 387 2.85 4.04 1.07
C GLN A 387 2.75 4.68 2.46
N CYS A 388 1.55 4.69 3.02
CA CYS A 388 1.29 4.92 4.44
C CYS A 388 0.48 3.75 5.02
N THR A 389 0.57 3.56 6.33
CA THR A 389 -0.33 2.69 7.10
C THR A 389 -1.12 3.57 8.05
N ALA A 390 -2.45 3.51 8.02
CA ALA A 390 -3.33 4.24 8.91
C ALA A 390 -4.04 3.26 9.86
N THR A 391 -3.93 3.50 11.17
CA THR A 391 -4.63 2.72 12.20
C THR A 391 -5.87 3.47 12.67
N VAL A 392 -7.05 2.99 12.31
CA VAL A 392 -8.33 3.60 12.70
C VAL A 392 -9.03 2.67 13.67
N ALA A 393 -8.79 2.92 14.96
CA ALA A 393 -9.19 2.04 16.06
C ALA A 393 -8.73 0.59 15.83
N ASN A 394 -9.63 -0.29 15.40
CA ASN A 394 -9.39 -1.71 15.22
C ASN A 394 -8.81 -2.09 13.85
N TYR A 395 -8.93 -1.24 12.82
CA TYR A 395 -8.47 -1.54 11.46
C TYR A 395 -7.13 -0.89 11.15
N GLU A 396 -6.32 -1.59 10.33
CA GLU A 396 -5.21 -0.97 9.62
C GLU A 396 -5.45 -0.97 8.10
N TYR A 397 -5.23 0.19 7.49
CA TYR A 397 -5.28 0.40 6.05
C TYR A 397 -3.92 0.80 5.52
N ILE A 398 -3.37 0.00 4.62
CA ILE A 398 -2.15 0.36 3.88
C ILE A 398 -2.59 0.93 2.54
N LEU A 399 -2.36 2.22 2.34
CA LEU A 399 -2.59 2.93 1.08
C LEU A 399 -1.24 3.11 0.37
N ALA A 400 -1.14 2.65 -0.87
CA ALA A 400 0.06 2.77 -1.66
C ALA A 400 -0.21 3.31 -3.07
N PHE A 401 0.59 4.29 -3.49
CA PHE A 401 0.78 4.62 -4.90
C PHE A 401 1.98 3.85 -5.44
N VAL A 402 1.78 3.09 -6.52
CA VAL A 402 2.84 2.28 -7.14
C VAL A 402 3.05 2.75 -8.58
N LEU A 403 4.25 3.19 -8.91
CA LEU A 403 4.64 3.68 -10.23
C LEU A 403 5.54 2.64 -10.91
N ASP A 404 5.29 2.32 -12.18
CA ASP A 404 6.09 1.35 -12.93
C ASP A 404 6.83 1.95 -14.13
N GLN A 405 7.78 1.20 -14.69
CA GLN A 405 8.58 1.63 -15.86
C GLN A 405 7.81 1.60 -17.18
N ALA A 406 6.56 1.12 -17.19
CA ALA A 406 5.64 1.18 -18.32
C ALA A 406 4.70 2.40 -18.25
N ALA A 407 5.03 3.37 -17.39
CA ALA A 407 4.28 4.59 -17.15
C ALA A 407 2.87 4.37 -16.58
N ASN A 408 2.64 3.24 -15.90
CA ASN A 408 1.41 3.01 -15.13
C ASN A 408 1.53 3.57 -13.72
N ILE A 409 0.41 4.09 -13.21
CA ILE A 409 0.21 4.35 -11.77
C ILE A 409 -0.86 3.40 -11.25
N HIS A 410 -0.57 2.74 -10.13
CA HIS A 410 -1.50 1.90 -9.40
C HIS A 410 -1.83 2.54 -8.07
N ILE A 411 -3.10 2.48 -7.67
CA ILE A 411 -3.53 2.78 -6.31
C ILE A 411 -3.90 1.46 -5.68
N GLU A 412 -3.10 1.06 -4.71
CA GLU A 412 -3.23 -0.17 -3.97
C GLU A 412 -3.72 0.12 -2.56
N VAL A 413 -4.72 -0.62 -2.13
CA VAL A 413 -5.21 -0.60 -0.76
C VAL A 413 -5.14 -1.99 -0.19
N ARG A 414 -4.65 -2.12 1.04
CA ARG A 414 -4.67 -3.34 1.82
C ARG A 414 -5.42 -3.09 3.12
N ALA A 415 -6.48 -3.85 3.38
CA ALA A 415 -7.16 -3.85 4.67
C ALA A 415 -6.65 -5.03 5.51
N THR A 416 -6.28 -4.77 6.76
CA THR A 416 -5.85 -5.75 7.77
C THR A 416 -6.26 -5.25 9.16
N GLY A 417 -5.68 -5.80 10.23
CA GLY A 417 -6.06 -5.48 11.59
C GLY A 417 -7.18 -6.34 12.12
N ILE A 418 -7.87 -5.86 13.14
CA ILE A 418 -8.82 -6.65 13.91
C ILE A 418 -10.23 -6.28 13.45
N VAL A 419 -11.08 -7.27 13.18
CA VAL A 419 -12.49 -6.99 12.89
C VAL A 419 -13.17 -6.32 14.09
N SER A 420 -13.99 -5.29 13.88
CA SER A 420 -14.77 -4.69 14.98
C SER A 420 -15.78 -5.71 15.51
N THR A 421 -15.78 -5.94 16.83
CA THR A 421 -16.55 -7.01 17.46
C THR A 421 -17.68 -6.51 18.35
N MET A 422 -18.74 -7.32 18.40
CA MET A 422 -19.95 -7.16 19.21
C MET A 422 -20.15 -8.37 20.11
N PRO A 423 -20.81 -8.22 21.26
CA PRO A 423 -21.15 -9.33 22.13
C PRO A 423 -22.29 -10.18 21.54
N ILE A 424 -22.21 -11.48 21.75
CA ILE A 424 -23.27 -12.44 21.41
C ILE A 424 -23.31 -13.56 22.45
N ARG A 425 -24.49 -14.10 22.78
CA ARG A 425 -24.54 -15.26 23.70
C ARG A 425 -23.94 -16.50 23.03
N GLN A 426 -23.23 -17.31 23.81
CA GLN A 426 -22.63 -18.55 23.31
C GLN A 426 -23.67 -19.47 22.65
N GLY A 427 -23.31 -20.06 21.51
CA GLY A 427 -24.17 -20.97 20.74
C GLY A 427 -25.24 -20.30 19.88
N LEU A 428 -25.35 -18.97 19.90
CA LEU A 428 -26.23 -18.24 18.99
C LEU A 428 -25.51 -17.85 17.70
N HIS A 429 -26.29 -17.71 16.63
CA HIS A 429 -25.84 -17.26 15.32
C HIS A 429 -26.85 -16.27 14.74
N VAL A 430 -26.38 -15.36 13.90
CA VAL A 430 -27.18 -14.31 13.26
C VAL A 430 -26.82 -14.20 11.78
N PRO A 431 -27.74 -13.78 10.88
CA PRO A 431 -27.47 -13.71 9.45
C PRO A 431 -26.66 -12.47 9.01
N TRP A 432 -26.42 -11.51 9.89
CA TRP A 432 -25.72 -10.24 9.59
C TRP A 432 -24.25 -10.23 10.07
N GLY A 433 -23.70 -11.37 10.48
CA GLY A 433 -22.31 -11.45 10.91
C GLY A 433 -21.88 -12.89 11.21
N THR A 434 -20.61 -13.05 11.54
CA THR A 434 -20.01 -14.35 11.86
C THR A 434 -19.52 -14.37 13.30
N VAL A 435 -19.83 -15.45 14.00
CA VAL A 435 -19.23 -15.70 15.32
C VAL A 435 -17.79 -16.16 15.10
N VAL A 436 -16.82 -15.30 15.40
CA VAL A 436 -15.40 -15.54 15.14
C VAL A 436 -14.68 -16.16 16.34
N ALA A 437 -15.27 -16.04 17.54
CA ALA A 437 -14.85 -16.70 18.76
C ALA A 437 -16.06 -16.87 19.70
N PRO A 438 -16.01 -17.75 20.73
CA PRO A 438 -17.08 -17.86 21.70
C PRO A 438 -17.41 -16.50 22.34
N GLY A 439 -18.65 -16.04 22.20
CA GLY A 439 -19.08 -14.75 22.73
C GLY A 439 -18.82 -13.53 21.82
N VAL A 440 -18.17 -13.73 20.66
CA VAL A 440 -17.66 -12.66 19.80
C VAL A 440 -18.29 -12.73 18.41
N LEU A 441 -19.10 -11.73 18.08
CA LEU A 441 -19.70 -11.54 16.77
C LEU A 441 -18.91 -10.47 16.00
N ALA A 442 -18.40 -10.81 14.82
CA ALA A 442 -17.94 -9.84 13.83
C ALA A 442 -19.08 -9.60 12.83
N VAL A 443 -19.53 -8.36 12.71
CA VAL A 443 -20.67 -8.00 11.85
C VAL A 443 -20.20 -7.79 10.41
N ASN A 444 -21.00 -8.23 9.43
CA ASN A 444 -20.76 -7.98 8.01
C ASN A 444 -20.78 -6.48 7.72
N HIS A 445 -19.84 -5.99 6.91
CA HIS A 445 -19.71 -4.57 6.60
C HIS A 445 -19.11 -4.38 5.21
N GLN A 446 -19.14 -3.16 4.67
CA GLN A 446 -18.42 -2.82 3.44
C GLN A 446 -17.25 -1.90 3.76
N HIS A 447 -16.15 -1.98 3.01
CA HIS A 447 -15.13 -0.94 2.96
C HIS A 447 -15.20 -0.32 1.57
N ILE A 448 -15.65 0.93 1.44
CA ILE A 448 -15.81 1.59 0.14
C ILE A 448 -14.96 2.86 0.09
N PHE A 449 -13.92 2.81 -0.72
CA PHE A 449 -12.92 3.84 -0.98
C PHE A 449 -13.34 4.72 -2.16
N CYS A 450 -12.85 5.96 -2.21
CA CYS A 450 -12.99 6.84 -3.37
C CYS A 450 -11.65 7.49 -3.73
N ALA A 451 -11.05 7.10 -4.86
CA ALA A 451 -9.87 7.77 -5.39
C ALA A 451 -10.27 9.01 -6.20
N ARG A 452 -9.58 10.14 -6.01
CA ARG A 452 -9.75 11.38 -6.79
C ARG A 452 -8.56 11.56 -7.73
N ILE A 453 -8.85 11.69 -9.02
CA ILE A 453 -7.86 11.84 -10.08
C ILE A 453 -8.15 13.11 -10.89
N ASP A 454 -7.20 14.03 -10.83
CA ASP A 454 -7.26 15.35 -11.43
C ASP A 454 -6.22 15.43 -12.56
N PRO A 455 -6.63 15.21 -13.82
CA PRO A 455 -5.73 15.14 -14.96
C PRO A 455 -5.31 16.51 -15.49
N ILE A 456 -4.12 16.51 -16.10
CA ILE A 456 -3.61 17.60 -16.95
C ILE A 456 -2.82 16.98 -18.12
N LEU A 457 -3.41 16.03 -18.84
CA LEU A 457 -2.69 15.24 -19.84
C LEU A 457 -2.00 16.13 -20.88
N ASP A 458 -0.69 15.98 -21.06
CA ASP A 458 0.16 16.84 -21.91
C ASP A 458 0.14 18.34 -21.55
N GLY A 459 -0.11 18.65 -20.28
CA GLY A 459 -0.14 20.02 -19.75
C GLY A 459 -1.41 20.79 -20.10
N ASP A 460 -2.41 20.14 -20.70
CA ASP A 460 -3.71 20.74 -20.97
C ASP A 460 -4.69 20.39 -19.84
N SER A 461 -5.27 21.41 -19.20
CA SER A 461 -6.31 21.21 -18.20
C SER A 461 -7.62 20.75 -18.84
N LYS A 462 -7.84 20.93 -20.15
CA LYS A 462 -9.06 20.50 -20.83
C LYS A 462 -8.97 19.05 -21.26
N ASN A 463 -9.69 18.18 -20.56
CA ASN A 463 -9.79 16.76 -20.88
C ASN A 463 -11.27 16.33 -20.93
N THR A 464 -11.51 15.12 -21.43
CA THR A 464 -12.83 14.48 -21.46
C THR A 464 -12.71 13.12 -20.80
N ILE A 465 -13.61 12.80 -19.88
CA ILE A 465 -13.78 11.41 -19.45
C ILE A 465 -14.66 10.71 -20.49
N ALA A 466 -14.24 9.56 -20.98
CA ALA A 466 -15.01 8.72 -21.89
C ALA A 466 -15.01 7.27 -21.40
N TYR A 467 -15.97 6.49 -21.84
CA TYR A 467 -15.95 5.04 -21.63
C TYR A 467 -15.97 4.29 -22.95
N ASP A 468 -15.25 3.17 -22.97
CA ASP A 468 -15.21 2.21 -24.08
C ASP A 468 -16.07 1.00 -23.73
N GLU A 469 -16.84 0.51 -24.70
CA GLU A 469 -17.58 -0.76 -24.63
C GLU A 469 -17.26 -1.64 -25.84
N CYS A 470 -17.10 -2.94 -25.59
CA CYS A 470 -16.96 -3.95 -26.63
C CYS A 470 -18.33 -4.53 -27.00
N HIS A 471 -18.68 -4.47 -28.28
CA HIS A 471 -19.94 -5.00 -28.82
C HIS A 471 -19.66 -6.00 -29.93
N PRO A 472 -20.29 -7.19 -29.94
CA PRO A 472 -20.15 -8.13 -31.05
C PRO A 472 -20.80 -7.56 -32.33
N VAL A 473 -20.27 -7.93 -33.49
CA VAL A 473 -20.90 -7.65 -34.78
C VAL A 473 -21.93 -8.75 -35.04
N VAL A 474 -23.22 -8.46 -34.86
CA VAL A 474 -24.30 -9.44 -34.99
C VAL A 474 -25.26 -9.01 -36.09
N ASN A 475 -25.74 -9.98 -36.87
CA ASN A 475 -26.67 -9.75 -37.99
C ASN A 475 -26.11 -8.93 -39.16
N GLU A 476 -24.78 -8.90 -39.33
CA GLU A 476 -24.09 -8.27 -40.46
C GLU A 476 -23.26 -9.33 -41.24
N PRO A 477 -23.89 -10.33 -41.89
CA PRO A 477 -23.19 -11.47 -42.48
C PRO A 477 -22.26 -11.10 -43.65
N ASP A 478 -22.50 -9.97 -44.32
CA ASP A 478 -21.61 -9.46 -45.37
C ASP A 478 -20.31 -8.91 -44.80
N LEU A 479 -20.34 -8.37 -43.57
CA LEU A 479 -19.17 -7.82 -42.91
C LEU A 479 -18.43 -8.87 -42.08
N ASP A 480 -19.17 -9.69 -41.34
CA ASP A 480 -18.64 -10.75 -40.48
C ASP A 480 -19.26 -12.12 -40.82
N PRO A 481 -18.92 -12.70 -41.98
CA PRO A 481 -19.46 -13.98 -42.43
C PRO A 481 -19.10 -15.16 -41.52
N TYR A 482 -18.15 -14.98 -40.60
CA TYR A 482 -17.65 -16.03 -39.70
C TYR A 482 -18.00 -15.77 -38.23
N GLY A 483 -18.67 -14.66 -37.90
CA GLY A 483 -19.18 -14.37 -36.56
C GLY A 483 -18.10 -14.13 -35.50
N CYS A 484 -16.92 -13.64 -35.87
CA CYS A 484 -15.80 -13.44 -34.94
C CYS A 484 -15.50 -11.96 -34.64
N ALA A 485 -16.14 -11.02 -35.35
CA ALA A 485 -15.85 -9.61 -35.24
C ALA A 485 -16.54 -8.97 -34.03
N PHE A 486 -15.86 -8.01 -33.44
CA PHE A 486 -16.42 -7.10 -32.44
C PHE A 486 -15.90 -5.68 -32.71
N ARG A 487 -16.62 -4.69 -32.20
CA ARG A 487 -16.27 -3.27 -32.28
C ARG A 487 -16.11 -2.68 -30.89
N VAL A 488 -15.30 -1.64 -30.80
CA VAL A 488 -15.20 -0.81 -29.59
C VAL A 488 -15.90 0.51 -29.86
N ASN A 489 -16.93 0.80 -29.07
CA ASN A 489 -17.63 2.08 -29.10
C ASN A 489 -17.12 2.95 -27.96
N THR A 490 -16.62 4.14 -28.29
CA THR A 490 -16.23 5.15 -27.30
C THR A 490 -17.35 6.17 -27.14
N THR A 491 -17.81 6.37 -25.91
CA THR A 491 -18.81 7.38 -25.57
C THR A 491 -18.21 8.43 -24.65
N PRO A 492 -18.16 9.72 -25.04
CA PRO A 492 -17.74 10.79 -24.15
C PRO A 492 -18.81 11.06 -23.09
N ILE A 493 -18.37 11.36 -21.87
CA ILE A 493 -19.24 11.86 -20.80
C ILE A 493 -19.33 13.38 -20.95
N GLU A 494 -20.55 13.89 -21.11
CA GLU A 494 -20.79 15.30 -21.43
C GLU A 494 -21.29 16.13 -20.25
N ARG A 495 -21.76 15.47 -19.18
CA ARG A 495 -22.27 16.09 -17.94
C ARG A 495 -21.68 15.44 -16.70
N PRO A 496 -21.56 16.16 -15.57
CA PRO A 496 -21.26 15.55 -14.29
C PRO A 496 -22.25 14.43 -13.95
N GLY A 497 -21.81 13.43 -13.21
CA GLY A 497 -22.69 12.34 -12.78
C GLY A 497 -21.96 11.11 -12.28
N GLY A 498 -22.76 10.15 -11.78
CA GLY A 498 -22.31 8.81 -11.41
C GLY A 498 -22.61 7.80 -12.52
N TYR A 499 -21.65 6.91 -12.80
CA TYR A 499 -21.65 5.96 -13.89
C TYR A 499 -21.29 4.55 -13.41
N GLU A 500 -21.89 3.56 -14.07
CA GLU A 500 -21.72 2.15 -13.74
C GLU A 500 -20.63 1.49 -14.58
N LEU A 501 -19.94 0.53 -13.97
CA LEU A 501 -19.22 -0.51 -14.70
C LEU A 501 -20.20 -1.48 -15.36
N ASP A 502 -19.79 -2.12 -16.45
CA ASP A 502 -20.55 -3.18 -17.11
C ASP A 502 -19.59 -4.25 -17.62
N ILE A 503 -19.45 -5.33 -16.84
CA ILE A 503 -18.55 -6.43 -17.17
C ILE A 503 -18.99 -7.20 -18.42
N THR A 504 -20.29 -7.15 -18.78
CA THR A 504 -20.81 -7.85 -19.95
C THR A 504 -20.39 -7.20 -21.27
N LYS A 505 -20.03 -5.92 -21.21
CA LYS A 505 -19.53 -5.12 -22.34
C LYS A 505 -18.09 -4.70 -22.19
N ASN A 506 -17.38 -5.22 -21.18
CA ASN A 506 -16.03 -4.78 -20.83
C ASN A 506 -15.94 -3.25 -20.72
N ARG A 507 -16.94 -2.62 -20.09
CA ARG A 507 -17.00 -1.16 -19.99
C ARG A 507 -15.82 -0.65 -19.17
N THR A 508 -14.98 0.18 -19.78
CA THR A 508 -13.80 0.76 -19.14
C THR A 508 -13.74 2.26 -19.38
N PHE A 509 -13.23 3.02 -18.41
CA PHE A 509 -13.19 4.48 -18.46
C PHE A 509 -11.80 4.95 -18.83
N LYS A 510 -11.71 6.11 -19.47
CA LYS A 510 -10.44 6.74 -19.85
C LYS A 510 -10.56 8.26 -19.79
N ILE A 511 -9.46 8.89 -19.42
CA ILE A 511 -9.23 10.33 -19.49
C ILE A 511 -8.62 10.60 -20.86
N VAL A 512 -9.17 11.55 -21.62
CA VAL A 512 -8.81 11.81 -23.02
C VAL A 512 -8.44 13.28 -23.19
N ASN A 513 -7.29 13.55 -23.82
CA ASN A 513 -6.95 14.86 -24.34
C ASN A 513 -7.24 14.89 -25.85
N GLU A 514 -8.34 15.52 -26.24
CA GLU A 514 -8.79 15.60 -27.64
C GLU A 514 -7.90 16.49 -28.52
N ALA A 515 -7.11 17.40 -27.93
CA ALA A 515 -6.22 18.33 -28.63
C ALA A 515 -4.86 17.70 -29.00
N ARG A 516 -4.61 16.45 -28.61
CA ARG A 516 -3.35 15.72 -28.89
C ARG A 516 -3.67 14.37 -29.49
N ILE A 517 -3.22 14.14 -30.72
CA ILE A 517 -3.45 12.89 -31.46
C ILE A 517 -2.16 12.10 -31.52
N ASN A 518 -2.25 10.82 -31.16
CA ASN A 518 -1.17 9.88 -31.33
C ASN A 518 -0.94 9.60 -32.82
N PRO A 519 0.29 9.80 -33.34
CA PRO A 519 0.55 9.63 -34.77
C PRO A 519 0.50 8.17 -35.25
N VAL A 520 0.63 7.19 -34.34
CA VAL A 520 0.61 5.76 -34.68
C VAL A 520 -0.83 5.24 -34.71
N SER A 521 -1.60 5.46 -33.65
CA SER A 521 -2.96 4.93 -33.57
C SER A 521 -4.02 5.82 -34.20
N GLY A 522 -3.71 7.09 -34.49
CA GLY A 522 -4.67 8.10 -34.96
C GLY A 522 -5.72 8.47 -33.91
N LYS A 523 -5.54 8.04 -32.65
CA LYS A 523 -6.47 8.29 -31.55
C LYS A 523 -5.94 9.40 -30.63
N PRO A 524 -6.82 10.11 -29.91
CA PRO A 524 -6.38 11.07 -28.92
C PRO A 524 -5.53 10.43 -27.82
N HIS A 525 -4.60 11.20 -27.25
CA HIS A 525 -3.83 10.79 -26.09
C HIS A 525 -4.75 10.54 -24.90
N SER A 526 -4.55 9.43 -24.19
CA SER A 526 -5.42 9.06 -23.08
C SER A 526 -4.71 8.24 -22.00
N TYR A 527 -5.30 8.24 -20.80
CA TYR A 527 -4.98 7.29 -19.74
C TYR A 527 -6.24 6.50 -19.38
N LYS A 528 -6.16 5.17 -19.44
CA LYS A 528 -7.25 4.24 -19.20
C LYS A 528 -7.27 3.80 -17.74
N LEU A 529 -8.44 3.87 -17.12
CA LEU A 529 -8.72 3.26 -15.83
C LEU A 529 -8.95 1.75 -15.98
N HIS A 530 -8.17 0.97 -15.26
CA HIS A 530 -8.45 -0.41 -14.88
C HIS A 530 -9.09 -0.38 -13.50
N PRO A 531 -10.43 -0.42 -13.41
CA PRO A 531 -11.13 -0.29 -12.15
C PRO A 531 -11.06 -1.60 -11.35
N VAL A 532 -11.39 -1.51 -10.06
CA VAL A 532 -11.74 -2.68 -9.24
C VAL A 532 -13.25 -2.91 -9.35
N PRO A 533 -13.72 -4.03 -9.93
CA PRO A 533 -15.14 -4.34 -9.92
C PRO A 533 -15.60 -4.62 -8.48
N SER A 534 -16.56 -3.85 -7.99
CA SER A 534 -17.01 -3.90 -6.61
C SER A 534 -18.54 -3.87 -6.53
N GLN A 535 -19.10 -4.52 -5.53
CA GLN A 535 -20.49 -4.29 -5.14
C GLN A 535 -20.56 -2.92 -4.46
N MET A 536 -21.39 -2.02 -5.01
CA MET A 536 -21.63 -0.70 -4.44
C MET A 536 -22.49 -0.80 -3.16
N LEU A 537 -22.75 0.34 -2.51
CA LEU A 537 -23.45 0.37 -1.22
C LEU A 537 -24.78 -0.40 -1.26
N MET A 538 -24.96 -1.29 -0.28
CA MET A 538 -26.15 -2.14 -0.18
C MET A 538 -27.32 -1.47 0.56
N MET A 539 -27.03 -0.49 1.42
CA MET A 539 -28.04 0.19 2.21
C MET A 539 -28.97 1.03 1.33
N GLY A 540 -30.27 0.98 1.64
CA GLY A 540 -31.30 1.60 0.81
C GLY A 540 -31.25 3.13 0.79
N PRO A 541 -31.80 3.79 -0.24
CA PRO A 541 -31.68 5.23 -0.47
C PRO A 541 -32.34 6.13 0.58
N LYS A 542 -33.16 5.57 1.48
CA LYS A 542 -33.80 6.28 2.59
C LYS A 542 -33.01 6.23 3.90
N THR A 543 -31.86 5.54 3.91
CA THR A 543 -30.99 5.44 5.09
C THR A 543 -30.04 6.62 5.15
N PHE A 544 -29.63 7.02 6.36
CA PHE A 544 -28.51 7.94 6.53
C PHE A 544 -27.23 7.40 5.91
N ASN A 545 -27.06 6.07 5.86
CA ASN A 545 -25.92 5.45 5.20
C ASN A 545 -25.78 5.91 3.76
N PHE A 546 -26.85 5.72 2.97
CA PHE A 546 -26.88 6.16 1.60
C PHE A 546 -26.82 7.68 1.45
N GLN A 547 -27.60 8.40 2.26
CA GLN A 547 -27.70 9.86 2.15
C GLN A 547 -26.37 10.56 2.42
N ARG A 548 -25.57 10.06 3.38
CA ARG A 548 -24.26 10.62 3.74
C ARG A 548 -23.15 10.20 2.78
N GLY A 549 -23.24 9.01 2.17
CA GLY A 549 -22.20 8.44 1.33
C GLY A 549 -22.64 8.22 -0.11
N ILE A 550 -23.22 9.22 -0.79
CA ILE A 550 -23.76 9.06 -2.16
C ILE A 550 -22.68 8.60 -3.14
N PHE A 551 -21.41 8.99 -2.94
CA PHE A 551 -20.29 8.52 -3.74
C PHE A 551 -20.18 6.99 -3.83
N THR A 552 -20.69 6.26 -2.84
CA THR A 552 -20.64 4.78 -2.81
C THR A 552 -21.72 4.12 -3.65
N SER A 553 -22.66 4.89 -4.23
CA SER A 553 -23.80 4.37 -4.98
C SER A 553 -23.48 4.02 -6.44
N LYS A 554 -22.34 4.49 -6.96
CA LYS A 554 -21.84 4.25 -8.32
C LYS A 554 -20.32 4.08 -8.29
N ALA A 555 -19.80 3.27 -9.19
CA ALA A 555 -18.37 2.95 -9.23
C ALA A 555 -17.51 4.10 -9.78
N ILE A 556 -18.06 4.93 -10.67
CA ILE A 556 -17.35 6.04 -11.31
C ILE A 556 -18.14 7.32 -11.14
N TRP A 557 -17.48 8.42 -10.82
CA TRP A 557 -18.07 9.76 -10.88
C TRP A 557 -17.20 10.69 -11.70
N VAL A 558 -17.85 11.67 -12.32
CA VAL A 558 -17.20 12.73 -13.08
C VAL A 558 -17.77 14.06 -12.63
N THR A 559 -16.90 15.02 -12.36
CA THR A 559 -17.28 16.41 -12.06
C THR A 559 -16.44 17.37 -12.88
N LYS A 560 -16.89 18.62 -13.00
CA LYS A 560 -16.01 19.71 -13.39
C LYS A 560 -15.10 20.05 -12.21
N TYR A 561 -13.86 20.43 -12.49
CA TYR A 561 -12.89 20.85 -11.48
C TYR A 561 -13.32 22.14 -10.76
N ASN A 562 -13.02 22.20 -9.46
CA ASN A 562 -13.07 23.41 -8.64
C ASN A 562 -12.03 23.31 -7.49
N ASP A 563 -11.50 24.45 -7.02
CA ASP A 563 -10.32 24.52 -6.14
C ASP A 563 -10.50 23.81 -4.78
N ASP A 564 -11.69 23.88 -4.19
CA ASP A 564 -11.99 23.34 -2.85
C ASP A 564 -12.80 22.03 -2.88
N GLU A 565 -12.93 21.38 -4.04
CA GLU A 565 -13.70 20.14 -4.21
C GLU A 565 -12.80 18.90 -4.19
N LEU A 566 -12.44 18.51 -2.96
CA LEU A 566 -11.44 17.46 -2.69
C LEU A 566 -12.03 16.16 -2.14
N TRP A 567 -13.14 16.22 -1.40
CA TRP A 567 -13.62 15.09 -0.60
C TRP A 567 -14.99 14.59 -1.04
N ALA A 568 -15.08 13.31 -1.39
CA ALA A 568 -16.22 12.74 -2.11
C ALA A 568 -17.57 12.86 -1.38
N SER A 569 -17.57 12.84 -0.05
CA SER A 569 -18.75 12.99 0.82
C SER A 569 -18.90 14.42 1.40
N GLY A 570 -17.99 15.33 1.03
CA GLY A 570 -17.95 16.72 1.52
C GLY A 570 -16.92 16.96 2.63
N GLU A 571 -16.81 18.21 3.06
CA GLU A 571 -15.79 18.67 4.00
C GLU A 571 -15.99 18.12 5.43
N PHE A 572 -17.24 18.00 5.90
CA PHE A 572 -17.55 17.59 7.28
C PHE A 572 -18.49 16.36 7.30
N THR A 573 -17.93 15.17 7.47
CA THR A 573 -18.66 13.89 7.44
C THR A 573 -19.13 13.40 8.81
N ASN A 574 -18.49 13.88 9.88
CA ASN A 574 -18.80 13.45 11.24
C ASN A 574 -20.23 13.87 11.60
N GLN A 575 -21.06 12.90 11.99
CA GLN A 575 -22.51 13.10 12.24
C GLN A 575 -23.25 13.86 11.09
N SER A 576 -22.76 13.79 9.85
CA SER A 576 -23.43 14.41 8.71
C SER A 576 -24.81 13.79 8.49
N ARG A 577 -25.73 14.52 7.86
CA ARG A 577 -27.07 13.99 7.51
C ARG A 577 -27.19 13.67 6.03
N GLU A 578 -26.34 14.29 5.22
CA GLU A 578 -26.33 14.21 3.78
C GLU A 578 -24.89 14.36 3.28
N ASP A 579 -24.65 13.85 2.08
CA ASP A 579 -23.43 14.02 1.31
C ASP A 579 -23.43 15.45 0.76
N THR A 580 -22.43 16.24 1.14
CA THR A 580 -22.27 17.62 0.62
C THR A 580 -21.14 17.72 -0.40
N GLY A 581 -20.67 16.58 -0.91
CA GLY A 581 -19.66 16.44 -1.93
C GLY A 581 -20.28 16.07 -3.27
N LEU A 582 -20.05 14.83 -3.71
CA LEU A 582 -20.47 14.34 -5.02
C LEU A 582 -21.98 14.34 -5.21
N ALA A 583 -22.78 14.26 -4.14
CA ALA A 583 -24.23 14.43 -4.27
C ALA A 583 -24.63 15.81 -4.83
N ILE A 584 -23.80 16.83 -4.63
CA ILE A 584 -24.00 18.18 -5.15
C ILE A 584 -23.23 18.35 -6.46
N TRP A 585 -21.92 18.08 -6.44
CA TRP A 585 -21.01 18.42 -7.53
C TRP A 585 -21.32 17.63 -8.81
N ALA A 586 -21.73 16.37 -8.67
CA ALA A 586 -22.07 15.52 -9.80
C ALA A 586 -23.48 15.76 -10.36
N ASN A 587 -24.25 16.71 -9.81
CA ASN A 587 -25.61 17.04 -10.26
C ASN A 587 -25.73 18.46 -10.84
N ARG A 588 -24.62 19.18 -11.04
CA ARG A 588 -24.61 20.53 -11.60
C ARG A 588 -24.99 20.50 -13.09
N ASP A 589 -25.73 21.52 -13.52
CA ASP A 589 -26.07 21.73 -14.93
C ASP A 589 -24.91 22.41 -15.67
N GLU A 590 -23.84 21.64 -15.89
CA GLU A 590 -22.62 22.09 -16.57
C GLU A 590 -22.09 21.00 -17.51
N SER A 591 -21.12 21.38 -18.35
CA SER A 591 -20.42 20.42 -19.23
C SER A 591 -19.10 19.96 -18.64
N VAL A 592 -18.76 18.70 -18.91
CA VAL A 592 -17.47 18.05 -18.58
C VAL A 592 -16.79 17.45 -19.82
N LYS A 593 -17.19 17.86 -21.02
CA LYS A 593 -16.52 17.46 -22.26
C LYS A 593 -15.54 18.53 -22.69
N ASN A 594 -14.27 18.16 -22.81
CA ASN A 594 -13.16 19.04 -23.16
C ASN A 594 -13.05 20.23 -22.20
N GLU A 595 -13.15 19.94 -20.90
CA GLU A 595 -13.15 20.90 -19.80
C GLU A 595 -12.15 20.44 -18.73
N ASP A 596 -11.90 21.26 -17.72
CA ASP A 596 -11.16 20.81 -16.53
C ASP A 596 -12.05 19.88 -15.71
N VAL A 597 -11.72 18.59 -15.71
CA VAL A 597 -12.56 17.50 -15.19
C VAL A 597 -11.86 16.78 -14.06
N VAL A 598 -12.63 16.17 -13.16
CA VAL A 598 -12.10 15.27 -12.13
C VAL A 598 -12.78 13.91 -12.28
N LEU A 599 -11.97 12.86 -12.30
CA LEU A 599 -12.43 11.47 -12.25
C LEU A 599 -12.39 10.99 -10.81
N TRP A 600 -13.49 10.40 -10.34
CA TRP A 600 -13.58 9.78 -9.04
C TRP A 600 -13.91 8.30 -9.22
N HIS A 601 -13.15 7.41 -8.58
CA HIS A 601 -13.41 5.98 -8.63
C HIS A 601 -13.75 5.46 -7.24
N SER A 602 -15.01 5.06 -7.07
CA SER A 602 -15.48 4.35 -5.89
C SER A 602 -15.29 2.85 -6.07
N PHE A 603 -14.63 2.20 -5.11
CA PHE A 603 -14.36 0.77 -5.14
C PHE A 603 -14.19 0.24 -3.72
N GLY A 604 -14.26 -1.08 -3.57
CA GLY A 604 -14.25 -1.68 -2.24
C GLY A 604 -14.60 -3.15 -2.20
N VAL A 605 -14.88 -3.61 -0.99
CA VAL A 605 -15.26 -4.98 -0.68
C VAL A 605 -16.51 -5.02 0.18
N THR A 606 -17.36 -6.00 -0.08
CA THR A 606 -18.37 -6.45 0.88
C THR A 606 -17.74 -7.53 1.74
N HIS A 607 -17.34 -7.17 2.95
CA HIS A 607 -16.63 -8.04 3.86
C HIS A 607 -17.62 -8.91 4.65
N VAL A 608 -17.77 -10.15 4.18
CA VAL A 608 -18.44 -11.21 4.94
C VAL A 608 -17.40 -11.85 5.83
N THR A 609 -17.37 -11.41 7.09
CA THR A 609 -16.35 -11.82 8.07
C THR A 609 -16.31 -13.34 8.25
N ARG A 610 -15.13 -13.87 8.57
CA ARG A 610 -14.91 -15.30 8.81
C ARG A 610 -14.00 -15.53 10.03
N PRO A 611 -14.01 -16.73 10.64
CA PRO A 611 -13.16 -17.00 11.81
C PRO A 611 -11.66 -16.78 11.55
N GLU A 612 -11.18 -17.01 10.33
CA GLU A 612 -9.79 -16.78 9.94
C GLU A 612 -9.37 -15.30 9.93
N ASP A 613 -10.32 -14.37 10.06
CA ASP A 613 -10.04 -12.94 10.19
C ASP A 613 -9.76 -12.53 11.65
N PHE A 614 -9.82 -13.49 12.59
CA PHE A 614 -9.65 -13.28 14.02
C PHE A 614 -8.57 -14.21 14.58
N PRO A 615 -7.68 -13.76 15.49
CA PRO A 615 -7.69 -12.48 16.21
C PRO A 615 -7.19 -11.27 15.41
N VAL A 616 -6.50 -11.48 14.28
CA VAL A 616 -6.03 -10.42 13.38
C VAL A 616 -6.23 -10.90 11.93
N MET A 617 -6.80 -10.05 11.10
CA MET A 617 -7.22 -10.37 9.74
C MET A 617 -6.03 -10.39 8.77
N PRO A 618 -5.84 -11.47 7.99
CA PRO A 618 -4.93 -11.47 6.85
C PRO A 618 -5.30 -10.38 5.84
N VAL A 619 -4.31 -9.80 5.17
CA VAL A 619 -4.53 -8.70 4.22
C VAL A 619 -5.53 -9.07 3.11
N GLU A 620 -6.57 -8.25 2.94
CA GLU A 620 -7.33 -8.14 1.70
C GLU A 620 -6.78 -7.01 0.83
N LYS A 621 -6.48 -7.29 -0.46
CA LYS A 621 -5.77 -6.36 -1.36
C LYS A 621 -6.63 -5.95 -2.56
N PHE A 622 -6.70 -4.65 -2.81
CA PHE A 622 -7.39 -4.03 -3.95
C PHE A 622 -6.41 -3.18 -4.75
N VAL A 623 -6.45 -3.27 -6.08
CA VAL A 623 -5.56 -2.47 -6.95
C VAL A 623 -6.35 -1.93 -8.14
N MET A 624 -6.49 -0.61 -8.21
CA MET A 624 -6.88 0.07 -9.45
C MET A 624 -5.63 0.56 -10.18
N SER A 625 -5.71 0.74 -11.50
CA SER A 625 -4.57 1.25 -12.28
C SER A 625 -5.00 2.30 -13.30
N LEU A 626 -4.18 3.32 -13.50
CA LEU A 626 -4.26 4.19 -14.68
C LEU A 626 -3.09 3.84 -15.60
N LYS A 627 -3.41 3.48 -16.84
CA LYS A 627 -2.45 3.02 -17.83
C LYS A 627 -2.46 3.92 -19.06
N PRO A 628 -1.31 4.24 -19.66
CA PRO A 628 -1.28 5.02 -20.89
C PRO A 628 -2.00 4.26 -22.00
N ALA A 629 -2.90 4.95 -22.70
CA ALA A 629 -3.62 4.45 -23.86
C ALA A 629 -3.47 5.46 -25.00
N ASN A 630 -2.77 5.10 -26.06
CA ASN A 630 -2.41 6.04 -27.14
C ASN A 630 -1.59 7.26 -26.66
N PHE A 631 -0.99 7.24 -25.47
CA PHE A 631 -0.20 8.37 -24.99
C PHE A 631 1.25 8.36 -25.54
N PHE A 632 1.80 7.17 -25.72
CA PHE A 632 3.12 6.93 -26.32
C PHE A 632 2.98 6.21 -27.67
N GLU A 633 3.98 6.35 -28.53
CA GLU A 633 4.01 5.71 -29.86
C GLU A 633 4.45 4.24 -29.79
N VAL A 634 5.24 3.90 -28.77
CA VAL A 634 5.76 2.56 -28.48
C VAL A 634 5.72 2.31 -26.97
N ASN A 635 5.95 1.07 -26.56
CA ASN A 635 6.06 0.71 -25.15
C ASN A 635 7.13 1.57 -24.45
N PRO A 636 6.76 2.39 -23.43
CA PRO A 636 7.69 3.31 -22.76
C PRO A 636 8.74 2.62 -21.89
N SER A 637 8.63 1.30 -21.68
CA SER A 637 9.61 0.46 -20.96
C SER A 637 10.63 -0.24 -21.87
N ASN A 638 10.65 0.06 -23.18
CA ASN A 638 11.56 -0.59 -24.13
C ASN A 638 13.04 -0.20 -23.96
N ASP A 639 13.30 0.94 -23.33
CA ASP A 639 14.64 1.45 -23.03
C ASP A 639 15.17 0.99 -21.68
N VAL A 640 14.35 0.31 -20.87
CA VAL A 640 14.80 -0.31 -19.62
C VAL A 640 15.89 -1.33 -19.95
N PRO A 641 17.06 -1.25 -19.29
CA PRO A 641 18.14 -2.19 -19.51
C PRO A 641 17.66 -3.64 -19.33
N ARG A 642 17.93 -4.47 -20.35
CA ARG A 642 17.66 -5.91 -20.26
C ARG A 642 18.51 -6.47 -19.12
N PRO A 643 18.00 -7.41 -18.29
CA PRO A 643 18.81 -8.02 -17.25
C PRO A 643 20.00 -8.67 -17.92
N VAL A 644 21.19 -8.35 -17.41
CA VAL A 644 22.45 -8.79 -17.97
C VAL A 644 22.66 -10.25 -17.59
N GLY A 645 21.91 -11.14 -18.26
CA GLY A 645 21.96 -12.57 -18.02
C GLY A 645 23.34 -13.20 -18.26
N GLU A 646 24.26 -12.49 -18.91
CA GLU A 646 25.68 -12.83 -19.00
C GLU A 646 26.51 -12.27 -17.84
N MET A 647 26.26 -11.04 -17.39
CA MET A 647 27.02 -10.42 -16.28
C MET A 647 26.74 -11.12 -14.94
N LEU A 648 25.49 -11.58 -14.73
CA LEU A 648 25.12 -12.38 -13.55
C LEU A 648 25.74 -13.80 -13.58
N ARG A 649 26.03 -14.35 -14.77
CA ARG A 649 26.79 -15.61 -14.91
C ARG A 649 28.28 -15.40 -14.61
N SER A 650 28.88 -14.33 -15.11
CA SER A 650 30.29 -14.02 -14.86
C SER A 650 30.58 -13.60 -13.42
N ALA A 651 29.57 -13.13 -12.68
CA ALA A 651 29.71 -12.67 -11.30
C ALA A 651 29.40 -13.76 -10.24
N GLY A 652 29.04 -14.99 -10.63
CA GLY A 652 28.68 -16.06 -9.68
C GLY A 652 27.36 -15.84 -8.91
N ILE A 653 26.55 -14.85 -9.32
CA ILE A 653 25.27 -14.48 -8.65
C ILE A 653 24.07 -15.23 -9.26
N ALA A 654 24.26 -15.94 -10.38
CA ALA A 654 23.23 -16.79 -10.96
C ALA A 654 23.05 -18.10 -10.16
N THR A 655 22.14 -18.11 -9.18
CA THR A 655 21.74 -19.29 -8.41
C THR A 655 20.67 -20.14 -9.12
N THR A 656 20.91 -20.53 -10.38
CA THR A 656 20.03 -21.49 -11.06
C THR A 656 20.61 -22.90 -10.97
N THR A 657 19.95 -23.79 -10.23
CA THR A 657 20.19 -25.23 -10.33
C THR A 657 19.21 -25.79 -11.35
N THR A 658 19.72 -26.24 -12.50
CA THR A 658 18.91 -26.99 -13.48
C THR A 658 19.11 -28.47 -13.21
N VAL A 659 18.11 -29.13 -12.63
CA VAL A 659 18.12 -30.59 -12.47
C VAL A 659 17.62 -31.22 -13.78
N PRO A 660 18.45 -32.01 -14.49
CA PRO A 660 18.00 -32.74 -15.68
C PRO A 660 16.92 -33.75 -15.31
N LEU A 661 15.98 -34.00 -16.23
CA LEU A 661 14.85 -34.94 -16.04
C LEU A 661 15.27 -36.36 -15.59
N ALA A 662 16.52 -36.78 -15.84
CA ALA A 662 17.05 -38.10 -15.50
C ALA A 662 18.27 -38.07 -14.55
N GLY A 663 18.60 -36.92 -13.97
CA GLY A 663 19.77 -36.78 -13.09
C GLY A 663 19.53 -37.27 -11.66
N LYS A 664 20.53 -37.91 -11.05
CA LYS A 664 20.54 -38.15 -9.58
C LYS A 664 21.43 -37.11 -8.90
N LEU A 665 20.88 -36.39 -7.92
CA LEU A 665 21.66 -35.49 -7.07
C LEU A 665 22.50 -36.33 -6.09
N VAL A 666 23.79 -36.03 -6.01
CA VAL A 666 24.73 -36.59 -5.04
C VAL A 666 25.22 -35.45 -4.17
N THR A 667 25.04 -35.60 -2.88
CA THR A 667 25.51 -34.63 -1.87
C THR A 667 26.52 -35.34 -0.98
N THR A 668 27.72 -34.78 -0.84
CA THR A 668 28.66 -35.25 0.18
C THR A 668 28.23 -34.75 1.55
N THR A 669 28.68 -35.40 2.62
CA THR A 669 28.78 -34.75 3.93
C THR A 669 29.88 -33.69 3.90
N THR A 670 30.11 -32.94 4.98
CA THR A 670 31.32 -32.13 5.08
C THR A 670 32.55 -33.05 5.13
N HIS A 671 33.61 -32.64 4.45
CA HIS A 671 34.90 -33.33 4.42
C HIS A 671 36.00 -32.44 4.97
N VAL A 672 36.93 -33.08 5.66
CA VAL A 672 38.18 -32.53 6.19
C VAL A 672 39.36 -33.12 5.41
N GLY A 673 40.53 -32.49 5.51
CA GLY A 673 41.75 -32.94 4.84
C GLY A 673 42.33 -34.20 5.48
N LEU A 674 42.18 -35.33 4.80
CA LEU A 674 42.76 -36.62 5.20
C LEU A 674 43.68 -37.14 4.10
N ASP A 675 44.77 -37.78 4.50
CA ASP A 675 45.53 -38.63 3.61
C ASP A 675 44.73 -39.92 3.37
N LEU A 676 44.34 -40.19 2.12
CA LEU A 676 43.45 -41.30 1.79
C LEU A 676 44.12 -42.68 1.89
N GLU A 677 45.45 -42.75 1.95
CA GLU A 677 46.18 -44.03 2.07
C GLU A 677 46.35 -44.43 3.54
N THR A 678 46.65 -43.45 4.40
CA THR A 678 46.97 -43.67 5.82
C THR A 678 45.79 -43.39 6.75
N GLY A 679 44.84 -42.55 6.33
CA GLY A 679 43.71 -42.08 7.13
C GLY A 679 44.08 -41.00 8.16
N GLU A 680 45.31 -40.49 8.13
CA GLU A 680 45.78 -39.43 9.03
C GLU A 680 45.30 -38.04 8.58
N LEU A 681 45.11 -37.12 9.52
CA LEU A 681 44.78 -35.72 9.24
C LEU A 681 45.97 -35.01 8.60
N VAL A 682 45.72 -34.22 7.57
CA VAL A 682 46.73 -33.39 6.92
C VAL A 682 46.74 -32.00 7.56
N THR A 683 47.65 -31.78 8.51
CA THR A 683 47.75 -30.55 9.32
C THR A 683 49.06 -29.78 9.11
N SER A 684 49.87 -30.19 8.12
CA SER A 684 51.21 -29.64 7.88
C SER A 684 51.21 -28.21 7.35
N SER A 685 50.17 -27.80 6.61
CA SER A 685 49.90 -26.42 6.19
C SER A 685 48.44 -26.25 5.75
N ILE A 686 47.94 -25.01 5.71
CA ILE A 686 46.58 -24.72 5.22
C ILE A 686 46.44 -25.13 3.74
N GLU A 687 47.50 -24.94 2.94
CA GLU A 687 47.52 -25.32 1.54
C GLU A 687 47.42 -26.84 1.35
N GLU A 688 48.18 -27.62 2.13
CA GLU A 688 48.14 -29.09 2.07
C GLU A 688 46.83 -29.63 2.64
N GLU A 689 46.32 -29.03 3.72
CA GLU A 689 45.01 -29.33 4.30
C GLU A 689 43.91 -29.19 3.25
N PHE A 690 43.78 -28.01 2.62
CA PHE A 690 42.73 -27.75 1.64
C PHE A 690 42.91 -28.61 0.38
N THR A 691 44.16 -28.90 0.00
CA THR A 691 44.44 -29.85 -1.07
C THR A 691 43.91 -31.24 -0.73
N ALA A 692 44.14 -31.72 0.50
CA ALA A 692 43.62 -33.00 0.98
C ALA A 692 42.09 -33.00 1.06
N VAL A 693 41.46 -31.90 1.49
CA VAL A 693 39.99 -31.75 1.52
C VAL A 693 39.40 -32.01 0.13
N PHE A 694 39.95 -31.38 -0.92
CA PHE A 694 39.46 -31.60 -2.28
C PHE A 694 39.75 -33.00 -2.80
N ILE A 695 40.86 -33.63 -2.40
CA ILE A 695 41.16 -35.04 -2.73
C ILE A 695 40.11 -35.97 -2.10
N CYS A 696 39.76 -35.78 -0.82
CA CYS A 696 38.74 -36.57 -0.14
C CYS A 696 37.37 -36.38 -0.78
N LEU A 697 36.99 -35.15 -1.09
CA LEU A 697 35.73 -34.84 -1.78
C LEU A 697 35.68 -35.47 -3.18
N ASP A 698 36.78 -35.41 -3.93
CA ASP A 698 36.87 -35.99 -5.27
C ASP A 698 36.70 -37.51 -5.23
N ALA A 699 37.35 -38.17 -4.27
CA ALA A 699 37.19 -39.60 -4.04
C ALA A 699 35.74 -39.97 -3.64
N ALA A 700 35.13 -39.20 -2.73
CA ALA A 700 33.77 -39.44 -2.27
C ALA A 700 32.74 -39.33 -3.42
N LEU A 701 32.85 -38.27 -4.23
CA LEU A 701 31.97 -38.07 -5.39
C LEU A 701 32.18 -39.14 -6.46
N ARG A 702 33.43 -39.52 -6.75
CA ARG A 702 33.72 -40.61 -7.69
C ARG A 702 33.17 -41.94 -7.22
N HIS A 703 33.30 -42.24 -5.93
CA HIS A 703 32.73 -43.47 -5.34
C HIS A 703 31.21 -43.50 -5.43
N ALA A 704 30.56 -42.35 -5.29
CA ALA A 704 29.13 -42.20 -5.47
C ALA A 704 28.67 -42.27 -6.96
N GLY A 705 29.59 -42.36 -7.92
CA GLY A 705 29.30 -42.50 -9.35
C GLY A 705 29.35 -41.19 -10.16
N VAL A 706 29.96 -40.14 -9.63
CA VAL A 706 30.21 -38.88 -10.37
C VAL A 706 31.55 -38.99 -11.10
N ASP A 707 31.53 -39.25 -12.41
CA ASP A 707 32.74 -39.51 -13.22
C ASP A 707 33.79 -38.38 -13.18
N GLU A 708 33.36 -37.13 -13.06
CA GLU A 708 34.25 -35.97 -12.99
C GLU A 708 34.67 -35.62 -11.55
N GLY A 709 34.21 -36.37 -10.54
CA GLY A 709 34.46 -36.08 -9.12
C GLY A 709 34.02 -34.67 -8.74
N VAL A 710 34.88 -33.95 -8.01
CA VAL A 710 34.64 -32.54 -7.64
C VAL A 710 34.56 -31.62 -8.85
N GLY A 711 35.22 -31.98 -9.97
CA GLY A 711 35.11 -31.24 -11.22
C GLY A 711 33.70 -31.22 -11.83
N GLY A 712 32.84 -32.17 -11.42
CA GLY A 712 31.42 -32.25 -11.77
C GLY A 712 30.47 -31.66 -10.72
N ALA A 713 30.98 -31.09 -9.63
CA ALA A 713 30.15 -30.44 -8.62
C ALA A 713 29.53 -29.15 -9.19
N HIS A 714 28.24 -28.95 -8.95
CA HIS A 714 27.56 -27.70 -9.29
C HIS A 714 27.46 -26.74 -8.10
N LYS A 715 27.69 -27.22 -6.88
CA LYS A 715 27.74 -26.39 -5.67
C LYS A 715 28.81 -26.88 -4.71
N ILE A 716 29.53 -25.94 -4.11
CA ILE A 716 30.49 -26.17 -3.03
C ILE A 716 30.15 -25.22 -1.88
N THR A 717 30.07 -25.77 -0.67
CA THR A 717 29.91 -24.98 0.56
C THR A 717 31.14 -25.21 1.43
N ALA A 718 31.92 -24.16 1.66
CA ALA A 718 33.10 -24.18 2.51
C ALA A 718 32.79 -23.51 3.85
N TYR A 719 33.04 -24.22 4.94
CA TYR A 719 32.99 -23.70 6.30
C TYR A 719 34.42 -23.42 6.76
N LEU A 720 34.75 -22.16 7.04
CA LEU A 720 36.11 -21.72 7.40
C LEU A 720 36.14 -21.15 8.81
N LEU A 721 37.21 -21.42 9.55
CA LEU A 721 37.47 -20.75 10.83
C LEU A 721 37.95 -19.31 10.65
N ASN A 722 38.69 -19.02 9.57
CA ASN A 722 39.23 -17.71 9.26
C ASN A 722 38.83 -17.27 7.84
N PRO A 723 38.18 -16.11 7.67
CA PRO A 723 37.84 -15.60 6.33
C PRO A 723 39.07 -15.35 5.44
N GLY A 724 40.24 -15.12 6.04
CA GLY A 724 41.49 -14.88 5.31
C GLY A 724 41.99 -16.06 4.48
N ASP A 725 41.48 -17.27 4.73
CA ASP A 725 41.95 -18.50 4.08
C ASP A 725 41.17 -18.81 2.77
N GLU A 726 40.07 -18.09 2.53
CA GLU A 726 39.24 -18.26 1.32
C GLU A 726 40.04 -18.09 0.01
N PRO A 727 40.89 -17.06 -0.17
CA PRO A 727 41.67 -16.91 -1.39
C PRO A 727 42.57 -18.13 -1.69
N THR A 728 43.17 -18.71 -0.66
CA THR A 728 44.01 -19.91 -0.75
C THR A 728 43.19 -21.12 -1.18
N MET A 729 42.04 -21.35 -0.54
CA MET A 729 41.13 -22.45 -0.91
C MET A 729 40.65 -22.32 -2.36
N GLN A 730 40.26 -21.11 -2.77
CA GLN A 730 39.80 -20.81 -4.12
C GLN A 730 40.92 -21.00 -5.15
N GLN A 731 42.16 -20.65 -4.81
CA GLN A 731 43.31 -20.87 -5.69
C GLN A 731 43.56 -22.38 -5.88
N ILE A 732 43.60 -23.16 -4.81
CA ILE A 732 43.77 -24.61 -4.88
C ILE A 732 42.67 -25.25 -5.73
N PHE A 733 41.42 -24.85 -5.54
CA PHE A 733 40.31 -25.34 -6.35
C PHE A 733 40.53 -25.03 -7.85
N ARG A 734 40.91 -23.79 -8.20
CA ARG A 734 41.14 -23.39 -9.59
C ARG A 734 42.30 -24.14 -10.23
N ASP A 735 43.36 -24.38 -9.48
CA ASP A 735 44.55 -25.10 -9.97
C ASP A 735 44.24 -26.59 -10.19
N ARG A 736 43.44 -27.20 -9.32
CA ARG A 736 43.05 -28.62 -9.43
C ARG A 736 41.96 -28.87 -10.47
N TYR A 737 41.03 -27.93 -10.64
CA TYR A 737 39.86 -28.06 -11.52
C TYR A 737 39.78 -26.89 -12.51
N PRO A 738 40.74 -26.75 -13.42
CA PRO A 738 40.81 -25.61 -14.32
C PRO A 738 39.57 -25.51 -15.22
N GLY A 739 39.00 -24.32 -15.31
CA GLY A 739 37.80 -24.05 -16.10
C GLY A 739 36.48 -24.49 -15.47
N ARG A 740 36.48 -24.94 -14.21
CA ARG A 740 35.26 -25.26 -13.45
C ARG A 740 34.85 -24.10 -12.53
N SER A 741 33.56 -23.90 -12.35
CA SER A 741 33.00 -22.80 -11.56
C SER A 741 31.67 -23.20 -10.90
N PRO A 742 31.70 -24.02 -9.83
CA PRO A 742 30.50 -24.35 -9.07
C PRO A 742 29.93 -23.11 -8.38
N ALA A 743 28.66 -23.14 -8.02
CA ALA A 743 28.09 -22.18 -7.08
C ALA A 743 28.83 -22.33 -5.74
N TRP A 744 29.51 -21.27 -5.30
CA TRP A 744 30.34 -21.31 -4.10
C TRP A 744 29.70 -20.53 -2.97
N ALA A 745 29.60 -21.14 -1.80
CA ALA A 745 29.21 -20.46 -0.57
C ALA A 745 30.33 -20.66 0.46
N THR A 746 30.82 -19.56 1.03
CA THR A 746 31.76 -19.60 2.14
C THR A 746 31.04 -19.13 3.41
N VAL A 747 31.10 -19.92 4.47
CA VAL A 747 30.48 -19.64 5.77
C VAL A 747 31.60 -19.60 6.80
N VAL A 748 31.78 -18.44 7.44
CA VAL A 748 32.73 -18.32 8.55
C VAL A 748 32.05 -18.85 9.82
N VAL A 749 32.66 -19.82 10.48
CA VAL A 749 32.10 -20.50 11.65
C VAL A 749 33.04 -20.37 12.85
N PRO A 750 32.50 -20.31 14.09
CA PRO A 750 33.32 -20.21 15.31
C PRO A 750 34.06 -21.52 15.66
N GLY A 751 33.75 -22.62 14.98
CA GLY A 751 34.34 -23.93 15.18
C GLY A 751 33.89 -24.91 14.10
N ILE A 752 34.68 -25.96 13.89
CA ILE A 752 34.36 -27.09 12.99
C ILE A 752 34.46 -28.41 13.78
N VAL A 753 33.93 -29.50 13.21
CA VAL A 753 33.69 -30.79 13.88
C VAL A 753 34.99 -31.51 14.23
N VAL A 754 36.02 -31.39 13.39
CA VAL A 754 37.32 -32.04 13.62
C VAL A 754 38.30 -31.03 14.22
N PRO A 755 38.81 -31.25 15.45
CA PRO A 755 39.83 -30.41 16.04
C PRO A 755 41.09 -30.32 15.17
N GLU A 756 41.79 -29.18 15.21
CA GLU A 756 43.03 -28.90 14.47
C GLU A 756 42.90 -28.61 12.97
N MET A 757 41.71 -28.80 12.40
CA MET A 757 41.41 -28.44 11.01
C MET A 757 41.01 -26.95 10.91
N HIS A 758 41.15 -26.37 9.71
CA HIS A 758 40.78 -24.97 9.41
C HIS A 758 39.56 -24.86 8.50
N ALA A 759 39.23 -25.94 7.79
CA ALA A 759 38.04 -25.99 6.94
C ALA A 759 37.29 -27.32 6.92
N GLU A 760 35.99 -27.21 6.67
CA GLU A 760 35.12 -28.29 6.26
C GLU A 760 34.44 -27.93 4.95
N VAL A 761 34.48 -28.83 3.97
CA VAL A 761 33.91 -28.53 2.64
C VAL A 761 32.91 -29.60 2.25
N GLN A 762 31.76 -29.15 1.75
CA GLN A 762 30.69 -29.98 1.21
C GLN A 762 30.55 -29.71 -0.29
N ALA A 763 30.27 -30.75 -1.08
CA ALA A 763 29.98 -30.62 -2.50
C ALA A 763 28.65 -31.29 -2.89
N GLU A 764 27.95 -30.68 -3.84
CA GLU A 764 26.78 -31.25 -4.51
C GLU A 764 27.08 -31.41 -6.01
N ALA A 765 26.79 -32.59 -6.56
CA ALA A 765 27.02 -32.96 -7.95
C ALA A 765 25.85 -33.76 -8.53
N ILE A 766 25.81 -33.95 -9.85
CA ILE A 766 24.76 -34.70 -10.53
C ILE A 766 25.37 -35.88 -11.30
N ILE A 767 24.77 -37.06 -11.17
CA ILE A 767 25.01 -38.20 -12.08
C ILE A 767 24.05 -38.09 -13.26
N LEU A 768 24.60 -37.99 -14.47
CA LEU A 768 23.84 -38.01 -15.72
C LEU A 768 23.74 -39.45 -16.24
N ALA A 769 22.56 -39.87 -16.72
CA ALA A 769 22.41 -41.18 -17.36
C ALA A 769 23.19 -41.20 -18.69
N ALA A 770 23.80 -42.34 -19.03
CA ALA A 770 24.74 -42.50 -20.16
C ALA A 770 24.22 -42.05 -21.55
N ARG A 771 22.90 -41.86 -21.73
CA ARG A 771 22.31 -41.34 -22.97
C ARG A 771 22.44 -39.83 -23.16
N ASP A 772 22.77 -39.06 -22.12
CA ASP A 772 22.84 -37.59 -22.18
C ASP A 772 24.27 -37.03 -22.39
N VAL A 773 25.29 -37.90 -22.38
CA VAL A 773 26.71 -37.47 -22.43
C VAL A 773 27.12 -36.97 -23.82
N GLU A 774 26.50 -37.47 -24.89
CA GLU A 774 26.83 -37.06 -26.27
C GLU A 774 26.31 -35.66 -26.64
N GLY A 775 25.20 -35.20 -26.04
CA GLY A 775 24.66 -33.87 -26.30
C GLY A 775 25.49 -32.72 -25.70
N PHE A 776 26.21 -32.99 -24.60
CA PHE A 776 26.96 -31.98 -23.87
C PHE A 776 28.44 -31.85 -24.28
N ARG A 777 29.08 -32.94 -24.72
CA ARG A 777 30.50 -32.91 -25.17
C ARG A 777 30.72 -32.22 -26.52
N GLY A 778 29.66 -31.92 -27.28
CA GLY A 778 29.72 -31.25 -28.58
C GLY A 778 30.01 -29.74 -28.55
N ALA A 779 29.93 -29.09 -27.38
CA ALA A 779 30.22 -27.67 -27.25
C ALA A 779 31.73 -27.43 -27.03
N LYS A 780 32.56 -27.67 -28.05
CA LYS A 780 33.94 -27.14 -28.07
C LYS A 780 33.87 -25.60 -28.10
N SER A 781 34.60 -24.94 -27.21
CA SER A 781 34.77 -23.49 -27.22
C SER A 781 35.42 -23.05 -28.54
N THR A 782 34.67 -22.35 -29.38
CA THR A 782 35.24 -21.61 -30.52
C THR A 782 35.74 -20.26 -30.03
N ARG A 783 36.92 -20.24 -29.40
CA ARG A 783 37.81 -19.07 -29.40
C ARG A 783 38.69 -19.25 -30.64
N ASP A 784 38.55 -18.34 -31.60
CA ASP A 784 39.30 -18.21 -32.87
C ASP A 784 38.43 -18.44 -34.11
N ALA A 785 37.67 -17.40 -34.47
CA ALA A 785 37.29 -17.13 -35.85
C ALA A 785 37.37 -15.62 -36.05
N THR A 786 38.50 -15.19 -36.61
CA THR A 786 38.70 -13.88 -37.22
C THR A 786 37.62 -13.63 -38.28
N TYR A 787 36.99 -12.47 -38.22
CA TYR A 787 36.07 -11.97 -39.24
C TYR A 787 36.87 -11.67 -40.52
N ASP A 788 36.74 -12.51 -41.54
CA ASP A 788 37.01 -12.12 -42.91
C ASP A 788 35.69 -11.83 -43.64
N LEU A 789 35.53 -10.56 -43.99
CA LEU A 789 34.50 -10.02 -44.86
C LEU A 789 34.81 -10.44 -46.30
N GLU A 790 34.10 -11.45 -46.83
CA GLU A 790 33.97 -11.61 -48.28
C GLU A 790 32.54 -11.30 -48.74
N ILE A 791 32.48 -10.21 -49.50
CA ILE A 791 31.37 -9.78 -50.32
C ILE A 791 31.22 -10.79 -51.46
N MET A 792 30.08 -11.48 -51.54
CA MET A 792 29.61 -12.06 -52.80
C MET A 792 28.16 -11.68 -53.07
N SER A 793 28.01 -10.74 -54.02
CA SER A 793 26.78 -10.43 -54.73
C SER A 793 26.62 -11.36 -55.93
N TRP A 794 25.53 -12.12 -56.01
CA TRP A 794 24.85 -12.61 -57.24
C TRP A 794 23.46 -13.06 -56.75
N GLY A 795 22.29 -12.74 -57.30
CA GLY A 795 21.94 -12.29 -58.64
C GLY A 795 20.86 -13.22 -59.22
N GLY A 796 19.58 -12.95 -58.89
CA GLY A 796 18.44 -13.14 -59.81
C GLY A 796 17.72 -14.50 -59.93
N ARG A 797 16.37 -14.37 -60.02
CA ARG A 797 15.34 -15.33 -60.49
C ARG A 797 15.02 -16.49 -59.54
N GLY A 798 13.78 -16.83 -59.18
CA GLY A 798 12.45 -16.42 -59.58
C GLY A 798 11.50 -17.62 -59.38
N VAL A 799 10.21 -17.31 -59.13
CA VAL A 799 9.02 -18.12 -59.46
C VAL A 799 8.48 -19.14 -58.43
N GLU A 800 7.18 -18.91 -58.12
CA GLU A 800 6.04 -19.78 -57.77
C GLU A 800 5.76 -20.31 -56.34
N HIS A 801 4.65 -19.76 -55.81
CA HIS A 801 3.51 -20.42 -55.15
C HIS A 801 3.68 -21.79 -54.47
N LEU A 802 3.51 -21.79 -53.15
CA LEU A 802 2.31 -22.32 -52.47
C LEU A 802 2.19 -21.72 -51.06
#